data_AF-A0A931ZM80-F1
#
_entry.id   AF-A0A931ZM80-F1
#
_cell.length_a   1.000
_cell.length_b   1.000
_cell.length_c   1.000
_cell.angle_alpha   90.00
_cell.angle_beta   90.00
_cell.angle_gamma   90.00
#
_symmetry.space_group_name_H-M   'P 1'
#
loop_
_entity.id
_entity.type
_entity.pdbx_description
1 polymer ?
#
loop_
_entity_poly.entity_id
_entity_poly.type
_entity_poly.pdbx_seq_one_letter_code
_entity_poly.pdbx_strand_id
1 'polypeptide(L)'
;MNLSKFQIIAFKVLFCLFFLLTVFLIYPVSLLAKSNSYISIVNPVRGGDFWESETEYPYTAVLGQMGILNRLNVNATWLIRYDALADKDIIEALKKSPDEKGLFLEITPSWTKATQVEYHKGGNWHAAGSAFLTGYEAEERKKLIDGAFSRFNEVFGFYPQSVGAWWIDSYSLDYMQKKYAVSAALIVADQYSTDNYQIWGQYFSTPYYPSKINALHPAQTRQNKLPVVITQWAARDPVNGYGNGVSESTYSVQANDYIDFHNLDTKYFLKLIDIYTNQSLTNFSHLVVGLENSYSWQKYAKEYENQIKVLFDKRSAGLVTLVTMSDFASWYKVNFPDLSPEQIIIADDPLGTYKKAVWFMNQYYRAGWFLNQEGSLFRDIRQYVDGSEELCLKVRCDSVNFATTATRVLDEVSFGHKWLIDEGRVTDFKVAKNGQNYVISYKNEGGNSRTIKFLPRDIEIDDKIFSIDGAILNATGQQAEQQKISIRIEKGTFEWSLGTVFVKVIKFILFLSLSCVIPGFLVIGKVFKNRSLYQVLFLSTVIGLVEMTLLFYIFSLLKIRFLIYPYLLINLILFLKFYIPNSKRINIPKVKQRLDLANLTLISLGTVFQVIPTFKNGLVYPFGQGFWGPNTHDGVWHISLINQLLKSVPPENPIFSGEILKNYHFFYDLLVAATAYLVSIPVIDLVFRFYPVLFSLSLGIGTYYLISNLFEERLGRINTKIATLFSLYLVYFAGSFGWIVSYIKEQKFAGESAFWANQSISFNLNPPFAVSLIIIIALVQLLILPNKKLIILAIILAGSLIGFKSYGAALVLSALLAVGILKRSLKHLTVFTGALVFSSLIFFSNFQLNTQLFSFSPFWFIHSMIDSPDRVGWMRLTLARTVGVEQGIWWKFITAEILSLVIFILGNLGIRFLSLLSLIKIKSIVKDNNHLFLFILSCLSIMIPILFIQAGNPWNTIQFLYYGLYVTAVIGGVVFLSITSRLPKFISALVVILFLGVTPINSLVTASYYISYLPHARVDKNELEALEFLSKQKDGVVLTYPYDNKLKNKIAEPWPLFAYDSTSYVSALANKAVYLQDEGQNQILLTDYKKRVVASKDFFRDIIPNLSSSEDLQAAKDFLLYNNIDYIYLLNKFSMGIDEDKLPIDRIYQNEEVTIYQTKY
;
A
#
# COMPACT_ATOMS: atom_id res chain seq x y z
N MET A 1 -18.47 -41.24 -37.11
CA MET A 1 -19.89 -40.86 -37.00
C MET A 1 -19.98 -39.78 -35.93
N ASN A 2 -20.36 -38.56 -36.33
CA ASN A 2 -20.30 -37.34 -35.52
C ASN A 2 -21.39 -37.33 -34.44
N LEU A 3 -20.97 -37.44 -33.18
CA LEU A 3 -21.80 -37.17 -32.00
C LEU A 3 -20.91 -36.48 -30.96
N SER A 4 -20.56 -35.19 -31.16
CA SER A 4 -19.67 -34.53 -30.20
C SER A 4 -19.71 -33.00 -30.14
N LYS A 5 -20.85 -32.36 -30.44
CA LYS A 5 -21.05 -30.93 -30.07
C LYS A 5 -22.45 -30.60 -29.53
N PHE A 6 -23.48 -31.38 -29.88
CA PHE A 6 -24.86 -31.07 -29.46
C PHE A 6 -25.21 -31.59 -28.04
N GLN A 7 -24.66 -32.73 -27.61
CA GLN A 7 -24.95 -33.33 -26.29
C GLN A 7 -24.23 -32.64 -25.11
N ILE A 8 -23.06 -32.03 -25.36
CA ILE A 8 -22.30 -31.30 -24.32
C ILE A 8 -22.90 -29.90 -24.07
N ILE A 9 -23.59 -29.33 -25.06
CA ILE A 9 -24.32 -28.05 -24.92
C ILE A 9 -25.67 -28.30 -24.23
N ALA A 10 -26.38 -29.38 -24.57
CA ALA A 10 -27.64 -29.75 -23.92
C ALA A 10 -27.47 -30.07 -22.42
N PHE A 11 -26.37 -30.73 -22.01
CA PHE A 11 -26.11 -31.04 -20.60
C PHE A 11 -25.71 -29.79 -19.78
N LYS A 12 -25.00 -28.83 -20.39
CA LYS A 12 -24.67 -27.53 -19.74
C LYS A 12 -25.87 -26.60 -19.62
N VAL A 13 -26.81 -26.66 -20.57
CA VAL A 13 -28.04 -25.86 -20.51
C VAL A 13 -29.06 -26.46 -19.55
N LEU A 14 -29.20 -27.79 -19.47
CA LEU A 14 -30.08 -28.46 -18.49
C LEU A 14 -29.57 -28.32 -17.05
N PHE A 15 -28.24 -28.36 -16.83
CA PHE A 15 -27.66 -28.18 -15.49
C PHE A 15 -27.80 -26.73 -14.99
N CYS A 16 -27.69 -25.74 -15.88
CA CYS A 16 -27.99 -24.34 -15.54
C CYS A 16 -29.49 -24.08 -15.28
N LEU A 17 -30.39 -24.75 -16.01
CA LEU A 17 -31.84 -24.65 -15.79
C LEU A 17 -32.29 -25.36 -14.50
N PHE A 18 -31.68 -26.49 -14.14
CA PHE A 18 -31.96 -27.17 -12.88
C PHE A 18 -31.42 -26.39 -11.66
N PHE A 19 -30.24 -25.76 -11.78
CA PHE A 19 -29.67 -24.90 -10.74
C PHE A 19 -30.46 -23.59 -10.55
N LEU A 20 -31.05 -23.04 -11.62
CA LEU A 20 -31.95 -21.87 -11.56
C LEU A 20 -33.33 -22.19 -10.96
N LEU A 21 -33.80 -23.43 -11.05
CA LEU A 21 -35.08 -23.88 -10.47
C LEU A 21 -34.98 -24.35 -9.01
N THR A 22 -33.80 -24.77 -8.55
CA THR A 22 -33.57 -25.12 -7.13
C THR A 22 -33.20 -23.94 -6.24
N VAL A 23 -32.82 -22.79 -6.81
CA VAL A 23 -32.54 -21.55 -6.05
C VAL A 23 -33.82 -20.74 -5.75
N PHE A 24 -34.98 -21.13 -6.31
CA PHE A 24 -36.26 -20.45 -6.08
C PHE A 24 -37.16 -21.10 -5.00
N LEU A 25 -36.71 -22.15 -4.30
CA LEU A 25 -37.54 -22.86 -3.30
C LEU A 25 -36.95 -22.93 -1.88
N ILE A 26 -35.91 -22.16 -1.57
CA ILE A 26 -35.42 -21.99 -0.19
C ILE A 26 -35.21 -20.50 0.08
N TYR A 27 -36.31 -19.75 0.15
CA TYR A 27 -36.34 -18.49 0.88
C TYR A 27 -37.42 -18.58 1.94
N PRO A 28 -37.09 -18.44 3.25
CA PRO A 28 -38.11 -18.20 4.24
C PRO A 28 -38.74 -16.86 3.92
N VAL A 29 -40.06 -16.85 3.72
CA VAL A 29 -40.84 -15.61 3.73
C VAL A 29 -40.77 -15.10 5.16
N SER A 30 -39.77 -14.26 5.46
CA SER A 30 -39.83 -13.37 6.59
C SER A 30 -40.97 -12.39 6.31
N LEU A 31 -42.11 -12.61 6.96
CA LEU A 31 -43.12 -11.59 7.22
C LEU A 31 -42.40 -10.41 7.90
N LEU A 32 -41.89 -9.49 7.09
CA LEU A 32 -41.34 -8.23 7.57
C LEU A 32 -42.52 -7.37 8.01
N ALA A 33 -42.60 -7.15 9.32
CA ALA A 33 -43.40 -6.07 9.88
C ALA A 33 -43.05 -4.79 9.14
N LYS A 34 -44.04 -4.21 8.48
CA LYS A 34 -43.91 -3.07 7.58
C LYS A 34 -43.55 -1.84 8.40
N SER A 35 -42.29 -1.40 8.38
CA SER A 35 -41.90 -0.07 8.82
C SER A 35 -42.49 0.97 7.87
N ASN A 36 -42.91 2.12 8.39
CA ASN A 36 -43.43 3.19 7.55
C ASN A 36 -42.27 3.85 6.77
N SER A 37 -42.18 3.58 5.47
CA SER A 37 -41.13 4.11 4.60
C SER A 37 -41.70 5.18 3.66
N TYR A 38 -41.21 6.41 3.81
CA TYR A 38 -41.68 7.59 3.09
C TYR A 38 -40.63 8.06 2.08
N ILE A 39 -41.08 8.52 0.92
CA ILE A 39 -40.21 9.18 -0.06
C ILE A 39 -40.87 10.49 -0.48
N SER A 40 -40.13 11.59 -0.36
CA SER A 40 -40.54 12.90 -0.87
C SER A 40 -39.85 13.20 -2.18
N ILE A 41 -40.66 13.41 -3.22
CA ILE A 41 -40.15 13.84 -4.52
C ILE A 41 -40.09 15.37 -4.51
N VAL A 42 -38.90 15.94 -4.58
CA VAL A 42 -38.71 17.39 -4.48
C VAL A 42 -37.90 17.88 -5.68
N ASN A 43 -38.41 18.88 -6.40
CA ASN A 43 -37.71 19.47 -7.53
C ASN A 43 -37.45 20.97 -7.24
N PRO A 44 -36.19 21.38 -6.97
CA PRO A 44 -35.83 22.79 -6.92
C PRO A 44 -35.88 23.42 -8.32
N VAL A 45 -36.44 24.63 -8.40
CA VAL A 45 -36.71 25.35 -9.65
C VAL A 45 -36.02 26.72 -9.64
N ARG A 46 -35.03 26.89 -10.50
CA ARG A 46 -34.33 28.15 -10.79
C ARG A 46 -34.96 28.89 -11.98
N GLY A 47 -34.96 30.22 -11.94
CA GLY A 47 -35.44 31.08 -13.02
C GLY A 47 -34.30 31.61 -13.90
N GLY A 48 -34.51 32.80 -14.49
CA GLY A 48 -33.57 33.40 -15.45
C GLY A 48 -32.29 34.00 -14.84
N ASP A 49 -32.20 34.22 -13.54
CA ASP A 49 -30.97 34.72 -12.92
C ASP A 49 -29.88 33.64 -12.97
N PHE A 50 -28.67 34.00 -13.43
CA PHE A 50 -27.53 33.08 -13.59
C PHE A 50 -27.78 31.91 -14.56
N TRP A 51 -28.77 32.00 -15.44
CA TRP A 51 -29.03 30.95 -16.42
C TRP A 51 -27.98 30.98 -17.55
N GLU A 52 -27.17 29.93 -17.65
CA GLU A 52 -26.04 29.86 -18.59
C GLU A 52 -26.33 29.04 -19.86
N SER A 53 -27.39 28.23 -19.89
CA SER A 53 -27.71 27.40 -21.07
C SER A 53 -28.23 28.25 -22.23
N GLU A 54 -27.53 28.22 -23.37
CA GLU A 54 -27.96 28.88 -24.61
C GLU A 54 -29.01 28.07 -25.38
N THR A 55 -29.22 26.80 -25.03
CA THR A 55 -30.03 25.85 -25.82
C THR A 55 -31.32 25.40 -25.13
N GLU A 56 -31.41 25.56 -23.81
CA GLU A 56 -32.57 25.19 -23.02
C GLU A 56 -32.99 26.38 -22.14
N TYR A 57 -34.29 26.58 -21.99
CA TYR A 57 -34.86 27.61 -21.12
C TYR A 57 -35.16 27.04 -19.73
N PRO A 58 -35.27 27.89 -18.68
CA PRO A 58 -35.60 27.45 -17.31
C PRO A 58 -36.82 26.53 -17.20
N TYR A 59 -37.84 26.74 -18.04
CA TYR A 59 -39.06 25.94 -18.05
C TYR A 59 -38.89 24.55 -18.69
N THR A 60 -37.85 24.30 -19.50
CA THR A 60 -37.74 23.06 -20.31
C THR A 60 -37.73 21.81 -19.44
N ALA A 61 -36.85 21.75 -18.44
CA ALA A 61 -36.77 20.61 -17.53
C ALA A 61 -38.02 20.52 -16.64
N VAL A 62 -38.54 21.65 -16.15
CA VAL A 62 -39.73 21.71 -15.29
C VAL A 62 -40.94 21.07 -15.98
N LEU A 63 -41.25 21.49 -17.21
CA LEU A 63 -42.37 20.94 -17.99
C LEU A 63 -42.17 19.45 -18.30
N GLY A 64 -40.92 19.04 -18.59
CA GLY A 64 -40.57 17.64 -18.84
C GLY A 64 -40.76 16.76 -17.60
N GLN A 65 -40.28 17.20 -16.44
CA GLN A 65 -40.47 16.53 -15.15
C GLN A 65 -41.96 16.43 -14.80
N MET A 66 -42.72 17.51 -14.94
CA MET A 66 -44.18 17.51 -14.76
C MET A 66 -44.89 16.53 -15.70
N GLY A 67 -44.46 16.45 -16.96
CA GLY A 67 -45.01 15.49 -17.92
C GLY A 67 -44.81 14.03 -17.51
N ILE A 68 -43.65 13.70 -16.93
CA ILE A 68 -43.37 12.36 -16.39
C ILE A 68 -44.21 12.08 -15.15
N LEU A 69 -44.24 13.02 -14.19
CA LEU A 69 -44.98 12.90 -12.93
C LEU A 69 -46.49 12.72 -13.18
N ASN A 70 -47.07 13.53 -14.07
CA ASN A 70 -48.48 13.44 -14.46
C ASN A 70 -48.81 12.10 -15.11
N ARG A 71 -47.95 11.61 -16.01
CA ARG A 71 -48.15 10.32 -16.68
C ARG A 71 -48.09 9.12 -15.72
N LEU A 72 -47.28 9.22 -14.67
CA LEU A 72 -47.15 8.18 -13.64
C LEU A 72 -48.09 8.41 -12.44
N ASN A 73 -48.88 9.48 -12.44
CA ASN A 73 -49.76 9.88 -11.34
C ASN A 73 -49.01 9.92 -10.00
N VAL A 74 -47.93 10.70 -9.96
CA VAL A 74 -47.05 10.88 -8.80
C VAL A 74 -46.99 12.37 -8.47
N ASN A 75 -47.23 12.72 -7.21
CA ASN A 75 -47.15 14.10 -6.75
C ASN A 75 -45.73 14.45 -6.28
N ALA A 76 -45.36 15.72 -6.40
CA ALA A 76 -44.08 16.26 -5.97
C ALA A 76 -44.22 17.55 -5.14
N THR A 77 -43.11 17.99 -4.57
CA THR A 77 -42.94 19.33 -4.00
C THR A 77 -42.04 20.15 -4.92
N TRP A 78 -42.55 21.28 -5.41
CA TRP A 78 -41.79 22.22 -6.23
C TRP A 78 -41.27 23.36 -5.37
N LEU A 79 -39.95 23.44 -5.19
CA LEU A 79 -39.31 24.53 -4.44
C LEU A 79 -38.88 25.62 -5.42
N ILE A 80 -39.58 26.75 -5.41
CA ILE A 80 -39.49 27.76 -6.47
C ILE A 80 -38.58 28.89 -6.01
N ARG A 81 -37.51 29.17 -6.76
CA ARG A 81 -36.61 30.30 -6.49
C ARG A 81 -37.30 31.62 -6.82
N TYR A 82 -36.89 32.70 -6.16
CA TYR A 82 -37.56 34.00 -6.28
C TYR A 82 -37.72 34.49 -7.72
N ASP A 83 -36.68 34.40 -8.53
CA ASP A 83 -36.69 34.81 -9.95
C ASP A 83 -37.59 33.93 -10.82
N ALA A 84 -37.76 32.64 -10.49
CA ALA A 84 -38.70 31.76 -11.16
C ALA A 84 -40.18 32.15 -10.93
N LEU A 85 -40.50 32.94 -9.89
CA LEU A 85 -41.83 33.50 -9.66
C LEU A 85 -42.23 34.58 -10.68
N ALA A 86 -41.30 34.98 -11.56
CA ALA A 86 -41.56 35.87 -12.69
C ALA A 86 -41.68 35.13 -14.04
N ASP A 87 -41.31 33.85 -14.10
CA ASP A 87 -41.38 33.05 -15.32
C ASP A 87 -42.82 32.59 -15.59
N LYS A 88 -43.41 33.06 -16.70
CA LYS A 88 -44.82 32.81 -17.02
C LYS A 88 -45.10 31.34 -17.29
N ASP A 89 -44.21 30.65 -17.99
CA ASP A 89 -44.41 29.27 -18.43
C ASP A 89 -44.32 28.32 -17.23
N ILE A 90 -43.33 28.53 -16.34
CA ILE A 90 -43.20 27.79 -15.08
C ILE A 90 -44.44 28.00 -14.21
N ILE A 91 -44.84 29.25 -13.98
CA ILE A 91 -45.93 29.57 -13.06
C ILE A 91 -47.29 29.12 -13.61
N GLU A 92 -47.56 29.26 -14.91
CA GLU A 92 -48.79 28.77 -15.50
C GLU A 92 -48.92 27.24 -15.37
N ALA A 93 -47.83 26.51 -15.57
CA ALA A 93 -47.81 25.06 -15.40
C ALA A 93 -48.05 24.67 -13.93
N LEU A 94 -47.32 25.27 -12.98
CA LEU A 94 -47.44 24.96 -11.56
C LEU A 94 -48.82 25.32 -10.99
N LYS A 95 -49.45 26.42 -11.44
CA LYS A 95 -50.82 26.78 -11.04
C LYS A 95 -51.85 25.73 -11.44
N LYS A 96 -51.62 25.01 -12.54
CA LYS A 96 -52.51 23.94 -13.03
C LYS A 96 -52.23 22.58 -12.36
N SER A 97 -51.08 22.40 -11.71
CA SER A 97 -50.73 21.15 -11.03
C SER A 97 -51.36 21.08 -9.61
N PRO A 98 -51.77 19.90 -9.12
CA PRO A 98 -52.16 19.70 -7.72
C PRO A 98 -50.98 19.56 -6.74
N ASP A 99 -49.74 19.54 -7.25
CA ASP A 99 -48.51 19.35 -6.44
C ASP A 99 -48.32 20.40 -5.35
N GLU A 100 -47.47 20.12 -4.36
CA GLU A 100 -47.08 21.12 -3.37
C GLU A 100 -46.18 22.18 -4.00
N LYS A 101 -46.37 23.45 -3.61
CA LYS A 101 -45.50 24.57 -3.98
C LYS A 101 -44.85 25.14 -2.72
N GLY A 102 -43.53 25.28 -2.76
CA GLY A 102 -42.71 25.87 -1.72
C GLY A 102 -41.72 26.88 -2.30
N LEU A 103 -40.88 27.44 -1.43
CA LEU A 103 -39.84 28.40 -1.82
C LEU A 103 -38.45 27.77 -1.78
N PHE A 104 -37.64 28.04 -2.81
CA PHE A 104 -36.21 27.76 -2.81
C PHE A 104 -35.44 29.06 -2.48
N LEU A 105 -34.88 29.14 -1.28
CA LEU A 105 -34.27 30.33 -0.69
C LEU A 105 -32.81 30.50 -1.11
N GLU A 106 -32.55 30.36 -2.41
CA GLU A 106 -31.25 30.67 -3.02
C GLU A 106 -31.28 32.11 -3.51
N ILE A 107 -30.40 32.94 -2.96
CA ILE A 107 -30.45 34.39 -3.14
C ILE A 107 -29.95 34.81 -4.52
N THR A 108 -30.71 35.69 -5.17
CA THR A 108 -30.40 36.19 -6.51
C THR A 108 -30.44 37.73 -6.59
N PRO A 109 -29.81 38.34 -7.61
CA PRO A 109 -29.82 39.80 -7.78
C PRO A 109 -31.22 40.36 -7.98
N SER A 110 -32.11 39.63 -8.65
CA SER A 110 -33.50 40.05 -8.81
C SER A 110 -34.24 40.06 -7.47
N TRP A 111 -33.97 39.09 -6.59
CA TRP A 111 -34.56 39.04 -5.26
C TRP A 111 -34.09 40.19 -4.38
N THR A 112 -32.78 40.41 -4.26
CA THR A 112 -32.22 41.46 -3.38
C THR A 112 -32.63 42.86 -3.85
N LYS A 113 -32.66 43.09 -5.18
CA LYS A 113 -33.16 44.35 -5.76
C LYS A 113 -34.61 44.62 -5.39
N ALA A 114 -35.48 43.61 -5.46
CA ALA A 114 -36.90 43.76 -5.13
C ALA A 114 -37.14 44.08 -3.64
N THR A 115 -36.24 43.62 -2.75
CA THR A 115 -36.35 43.83 -1.30
C THR A 115 -35.48 44.97 -0.77
N GLN A 116 -34.83 45.74 -1.66
CA GLN A 116 -33.92 46.83 -1.31
C GLN A 116 -32.78 46.36 -0.36
N VAL A 117 -32.24 45.18 -0.66
CA VAL A 117 -31.04 44.61 -0.02
C VAL A 117 -29.92 44.61 -1.06
N GLU A 118 -28.68 44.89 -0.65
CA GLU A 118 -27.54 44.85 -1.56
C GLU A 118 -27.18 43.40 -1.90
N TYR A 119 -26.97 43.06 -3.17
CA TYR A 119 -26.49 41.72 -3.54
C TYR A 119 -25.01 41.57 -3.24
N HIS A 120 -24.65 40.64 -2.35
CA HIS A 120 -23.24 40.35 -2.07
C HIS A 120 -22.64 39.47 -3.16
N LYS A 121 -21.89 40.07 -4.09
CA LYS A 121 -21.21 39.33 -5.17
C LYS A 121 -19.91 38.70 -4.69
N GLY A 122 -19.92 37.39 -4.46
CA GLY A 122 -18.75 36.57 -4.14
C GLY A 122 -17.95 36.15 -5.38
N GLY A 123 -16.99 35.24 -5.18
CA GLY A 123 -16.14 34.70 -6.26
C GLY A 123 -16.91 33.87 -7.30
N ASN A 124 -18.04 33.28 -6.91
CA ASN A 124 -19.03 32.67 -7.79
C ASN A 124 -20.44 32.93 -7.22
N TRP A 125 -21.49 32.72 -8.02
CA TRP A 125 -22.85 33.04 -7.60
C TRP A 125 -23.43 32.07 -6.56
N HIS A 126 -22.92 30.83 -6.52
CA HIS A 126 -23.34 29.78 -5.58
C HIS A 126 -22.56 29.80 -4.25
N ALA A 127 -21.66 30.78 -4.04
CA ALA A 127 -20.91 30.92 -2.80
C ALA A 127 -21.85 31.19 -1.65
N ALA A 128 -21.56 30.62 -0.47
CA ALA A 128 -22.44 30.72 0.70
C ALA A 128 -22.77 32.18 1.09
N GLY A 129 -21.78 33.08 1.06
CA GLY A 129 -22.00 34.51 1.34
C GLY A 129 -22.89 35.25 0.33
N SER A 130 -23.06 34.70 -0.88
CA SER A 130 -23.92 35.25 -1.93
C SER A 130 -25.31 34.62 -1.93
N ALA A 131 -25.35 33.29 -1.88
CA ALA A 131 -26.53 32.48 -2.15
C ALA A 131 -27.35 32.15 -0.90
N PHE A 132 -26.79 32.19 0.31
CA PHE A 132 -27.47 31.76 1.54
C PHE A 132 -27.92 32.95 2.37
N LEU A 133 -29.03 32.80 3.10
CA LEU A 133 -29.50 33.80 4.07
C LEU A 133 -28.42 34.15 5.11
N THR A 134 -27.56 33.18 5.48
CA THR A 134 -26.43 33.40 6.39
C THR A 134 -25.41 34.43 5.88
N GLY A 135 -25.35 34.68 4.57
CA GLY A 135 -24.50 35.71 3.97
C GLY A 135 -24.97 37.15 4.20
N TYR A 136 -26.13 37.33 4.84
CA TYR A 136 -26.80 38.61 5.05
C TYR A 136 -27.02 38.87 6.54
N GLU A 137 -27.14 40.14 6.91
CA GLU A 137 -27.42 40.54 8.29
C GLU A 137 -28.84 40.16 8.72
N ALA A 138 -29.07 40.02 10.02
CA ALA A 138 -30.33 39.50 10.57
C ALA A 138 -31.59 40.28 10.11
N GLU A 139 -31.48 41.60 9.90
CA GLU A 139 -32.57 42.43 9.37
C GLU A 139 -32.72 42.31 7.84
N GLU A 140 -31.62 42.08 7.12
CA GLU A 140 -31.64 41.81 5.68
C GLU A 140 -32.28 40.45 5.39
N ARG A 141 -31.96 39.42 6.19
CA ARG A 141 -32.61 38.09 6.15
C ARG A 141 -34.13 38.23 6.25
N LYS A 142 -34.63 39.01 7.22
CA LYS A 142 -36.07 39.26 7.40
C LYS A 142 -36.69 39.92 6.16
N LYS A 143 -36.05 40.97 5.62
CA LYS A 143 -36.55 41.66 4.40
C LYS A 143 -36.60 40.73 3.20
N LEU A 144 -35.56 39.92 3.00
CA LEU A 144 -35.48 38.92 1.94
C LEU A 144 -36.61 37.90 2.09
N ILE A 145 -36.74 37.28 3.27
CA ILE A 145 -37.80 36.32 3.58
C ILE A 145 -39.18 36.94 3.33
N ASP A 146 -39.46 38.12 3.90
CA ASP A 146 -40.75 38.78 3.74
C ASP A 146 -41.07 39.09 2.28
N GLY A 147 -40.09 39.55 1.51
CA GLY A 147 -40.25 39.79 0.08
C GLY A 147 -40.54 38.52 -0.72
N ALA A 148 -39.86 37.42 -0.42
CA ALA A 148 -40.09 36.14 -1.09
C ALA A 148 -41.47 35.57 -0.75
N PHE A 149 -41.87 35.61 0.52
CA PHE A 149 -43.18 35.12 0.97
C PHE A 149 -44.33 35.98 0.45
N SER A 150 -44.18 37.32 0.43
CA SER A 150 -45.17 38.21 -0.19
C SER A 150 -45.33 37.90 -1.67
N ARG A 151 -44.22 37.78 -2.40
CA ARG A 151 -44.24 37.47 -3.83
C ARG A 151 -44.88 36.12 -4.10
N PHE A 152 -44.56 35.11 -3.30
CA PHE A 152 -45.17 33.78 -3.41
C PHE A 152 -46.69 33.85 -3.22
N ASN A 153 -47.16 34.57 -2.19
CA ASN A 153 -48.57 34.76 -1.91
C ASN A 153 -49.30 35.55 -3.01
N GLU A 154 -48.67 36.56 -3.61
CA GLU A 154 -49.22 37.25 -4.79
C GLU A 154 -49.42 36.30 -5.98
N VAL A 155 -48.50 35.35 -6.17
CA VAL A 155 -48.56 34.41 -7.29
C VAL A 155 -49.58 33.30 -7.05
N PHE A 156 -49.59 32.68 -5.87
CA PHE A 156 -50.35 31.47 -5.58
C PHE A 156 -51.56 31.66 -4.66
N GLY A 157 -51.68 32.81 -3.98
CA GLY A 157 -52.79 33.12 -3.07
C GLY A 157 -52.69 32.52 -1.66
N PHE A 158 -51.56 31.90 -1.31
CA PHE A 158 -51.27 31.35 0.01
C PHE A 158 -49.78 31.44 0.33
N TYR A 159 -49.38 31.28 1.61
CA TYR A 159 -47.98 31.19 2.03
C TYR A 159 -47.46 29.74 1.99
N PRO A 160 -46.19 29.50 1.62
CA PRO A 160 -45.64 28.15 1.50
C PRO A 160 -45.45 27.50 2.87
N GLN A 161 -45.80 26.21 2.98
CA GLN A 161 -45.56 25.41 4.19
C GLN A 161 -44.17 24.75 4.21
N SER A 162 -43.53 24.66 3.04
CA SER A 162 -42.24 24.01 2.82
C SER A 162 -41.28 24.99 2.16
N VAL A 163 -40.05 25.02 2.67
CA VAL A 163 -38.95 25.82 2.11
C VAL A 163 -37.73 24.92 1.90
N GLY A 164 -36.81 25.33 1.03
CA GLY A 164 -35.50 24.69 0.96
C GLY A 164 -34.42 25.63 0.51
N ALA A 165 -33.18 25.28 0.83
CA ALA A 165 -31.95 25.92 0.36
C ALA A 165 -30.80 24.92 0.53
N TRP A 166 -29.61 25.28 0.09
CA TRP A 166 -28.41 24.52 0.45
C TRP A 166 -28.17 24.54 1.97
N TRP A 167 -28.40 25.70 2.61
CA TRP A 167 -28.45 25.83 4.07
C TRP A 167 -29.49 26.86 4.51
N ILE A 168 -30.17 26.58 5.62
CA ILE A 168 -31.05 27.54 6.29
C ILE A 168 -30.69 27.56 7.77
N ASP A 169 -30.25 28.71 8.27
CA ASP A 169 -29.88 28.87 9.67
C ASP A 169 -31.08 28.84 10.61
N SER A 170 -30.81 28.53 11.87
CA SER A 170 -31.82 28.42 12.92
C SER A 170 -32.62 29.71 13.16
N TYR A 171 -31.99 30.89 13.03
CA TYR A 171 -32.69 32.17 13.15
C TYR A 171 -33.69 32.38 12.02
N SER A 172 -33.29 32.13 10.77
CA SER A 172 -34.18 32.24 9.61
C SER A 172 -35.34 31.24 9.69
N LEU A 173 -35.08 30.00 10.10
CA LEU A 173 -36.12 28.98 10.32
C LEU A 173 -37.11 29.39 11.42
N ASP A 174 -36.63 29.94 12.55
CA ASP A 174 -37.49 30.42 13.65
C ASP A 174 -38.36 31.60 13.22
N TYR A 175 -37.81 32.54 12.46
CA TYR A 175 -38.58 33.67 11.92
C TYR A 175 -39.69 33.19 10.97
N MET A 176 -39.34 32.30 10.02
CA MET A 176 -40.30 31.74 9.06
C MET A 176 -41.38 30.90 9.75
N GLN A 177 -41.01 30.12 10.77
CA GLN A 177 -41.96 29.32 11.54
C GLN A 177 -42.96 30.21 12.31
N LYS A 178 -42.48 31.27 12.99
CA LYS A 178 -43.35 32.15 13.80
C LYS A 178 -44.27 33.01 12.97
N LYS A 179 -43.79 33.55 11.85
CA LYS A 179 -44.55 34.50 11.02
C LYS A 179 -45.41 33.82 9.96
N TYR A 180 -44.89 32.77 9.32
CA TYR A 180 -45.53 32.13 8.16
C TYR A 180 -45.92 30.66 8.39
N ALA A 181 -45.73 30.14 9.60
CA ALA A 181 -46.06 28.75 9.96
C ALA A 181 -45.36 27.69 9.08
N VAL A 182 -44.14 27.99 8.59
CA VAL A 182 -43.32 27.01 7.88
C VAL A 182 -43.15 25.75 8.73
N SER A 183 -43.35 24.59 8.10
CA SER A 183 -43.46 23.31 8.77
C SER A 183 -42.36 22.33 8.38
N ALA A 184 -41.83 22.45 7.16
CA ALA A 184 -40.79 21.60 6.59
C ALA A 184 -39.67 22.46 5.97
N ALA A 185 -38.44 22.00 6.13
CA ALA A 185 -37.25 22.60 5.52
C ALA A 185 -36.41 21.53 4.83
N LEU A 186 -35.90 21.83 3.63
CA LEU A 186 -34.90 21.03 2.94
C LEU A 186 -33.56 21.75 2.98
N ILE A 187 -32.53 21.08 3.50
CA ILE A 187 -31.13 21.54 3.49
C ILE A 187 -30.26 20.53 2.73
N VAL A 188 -29.02 20.86 2.42
CA VAL A 188 -28.12 19.87 1.81
C VAL A 188 -27.71 18.79 2.83
N ALA A 189 -27.51 17.55 2.39
CA ALA A 189 -26.91 16.46 3.16
C ALA A 189 -25.43 16.75 3.44
N ASP A 190 -24.81 16.00 4.37
CA ASP A 190 -23.39 16.16 4.70
C ASP A 190 -22.52 16.28 3.44
N GLN A 191 -21.77 17.39 3.36
CA GLN A 191 -20.77 17.65 2.35
C GLN A 191 -19.61 18.47 2.91
N TYR A 192 -18.39 18.03 2.60
CA TYR A 192 -17.20 18.60 3.20
C TYR A 192 -16.59 19.74 2.40
N SER A 193 -16.53 19.64 1.07
CA SER A 193 -15.90 20.66 0.21
C SER A 193 -16.62 20.90 -1.12
N THR A 194 -17.73 20.22 -1.35
CA THR A 194 -18.54 20.36 -2.56
C THR A 194 -19.13 21.77 -2.61
N ASP A 195 -19.04 22.40 -3.79
CA ASP A 195 -19.51 23.77 -4.05
C ASP A 195 -18.84 24.87 -3.19
N ASN A 196 -17.67 24.59 -2.61
CA ASN A 196 -16.84 25.51 -1.81
C ASN A 196 -17.45 25.96 -0.47
N TYR A 197 -18.30 25.14 0.14
CA TYR A 197 -18.75 25.32 1.54
C TYR A 197 -18.85 23.97 2.27
N GLN A 198 -18.86 24.00 3.60
CA GLN A 198 -18.84 22.80 4.44
C GLN A 198 -20.08 22.75 5.34
N ILE A 199 -20.98 21.81 5.05
CA ILE A 199 -22.15 21.48 5.88
C ILE A 199 -21.94 20.06 6.36
N TRP A 200 -21.50 19.93 7.60
CA TRP A 200 -20.89 18.71 8.10
C TRP A 200 -21.19 18.53 9.57
N GLY A 201 -21.75 17.39 9.97
CA GLY A 201 -22.02 17.09 11.38
C GLY A 201 -23.49 16.96 11.78
N GLN A 202 -24.45 17.21 10.87
CA GLN A 202 -25.88 16.99 11.12
C GLN A 202 -26.24 15.50 11.21
N TYR A 203 -27.50 15.15 11.38
CA TYR A 203 -27.91 13.76 11.18
C TYR A 203 -27.54 13.29 9.78
N PHE A 204 -27.03 12.07 9.62
CA PHE A 204 -26.62 11.57 8.33
C PHE A 204 -27.87 11.21 7.49
N SER A 205 -28.22 12.07 6.53
CA SER A 205 -29.29 11.86 5.54
C SER A 205 -30.67 11.49 6.13
N THR A 206 -30.98 11.94 7.34
CA THR A 206 -32.22 11.59 8.06
C THR A 206 -32.90 12.83 8.66
N PRO A 207 -34.25 12.80 8.82
CA PRO A 207 -34.97 13.99 9.26
C PRO A 207 -34.91 14.20 10.78
N TYR A 208 -34.98 15.46 11.20
CA TYR A 208 -34.94 15.85 12.62
C TYR A 208 -35.58 17.23 12.88
N TYR A 209 -35.91 17.50 14.14
CA TYR A 209 -36.17 18.87 14.63
C TYR A 209 -34.86 19.53 15.05
N PRO A 210 -34.51 20.71 14.50
CA PRO A 210 -33.34 21.45 14.94
C PRO A 210 -33.54 22.17 16.28
N SER A 211 -32.43 22.58 16.88
CA SER A 211 -32.39 23.55 17.97
C SER A 211 -32.73 24.97 17.47
N LYS A 212 -33.33 25.80 18.31
CA LYS A 212 -33.65 27.22 18.00
C LYS A 212 -32.42 28.10 17.79
N ILE A 213 -31.26 27.66 18.24
CA ILE A 213 -30.00 28.41 18.14
C ILE A 213 -28.95 27.71 17.28
N ASN A 214 -29.25 26.51 16.77
CA ASN A 214 -28.34 25.79 15.89
C ASN A 214 -29.08 24.76 15.00
N ALA A 215 -29.15 25.03 13.69
CA ALA A 215 -29.86 24.18 12.75
C ALA A 215 -29.16 22.84 12.50
N LEU A 216 -27.84 22.75 12.71
CA LEU A 216 -27.06 21.51 12.58
C LEU A 216 -27.34 20.53 13.72
N HIS A 217 -27.76 21.03 14.87
CA HIS A 217 -27.97 20.20 16.08
C HIS A 217 -29.44 19.80 16.22
N PRO A 218 -29.74 18.51 16.47
CA PRO A 218 -31.07 18.10 16.88
C PRO A 218 -31.44 18.74 18.22
N ALA A 219 -32.71 19.10 18.39
CA ALA A 219 -33.20 19.61 19.66
C ALA A 219 -33.10 18.53 20.75
N GLN A 220 -32.55 18.90 21.91
CA GLN A 220 -32.46 18.01 23.09
C GLN A 220 -33.56 18.24 24.12
N THR A 221 -34.26 19.38 24.03
CA THR A 221 -35.31 19.78 24.97
C THR A 221 -36.49 20.40 24.23
N ARG A 222 -37.71 20.27 24.79
CA ARG A 222 -38.93 20.85 24.20
C ARG A 222 -38.84 22.38 24.09
N GLN A 223 -38.17 23.03 25.04
CA GLN A 223 -38.01 24.49 25.06
C GLN A 223 -37.13 24.98 23.91
N ASN A 224 -36.02 24.28 23.66
CA ASN A 224 -35.07 24.63 22.60
C ASN A 224 -35.43 24.02 21.23
N LYS A 225 -36.50 23.23 21.14
CA LYS A 225 -36.98 22.71 19.86
C LYS A 225 -37.53 23.79 18.97
N LEU A 226 -37.04 23.84 17.74
CA LEU A 226 -37.70 24.54 16.65
C LEU A 226 -38.65 23.57 15.92
N PRO A 227 -39.97 23.84 15.86
CA PRO A 227 -40.96 22.90 15.33
C PRO A 227 -41.03 22.92 13.80
N VAL A 228 -39.87 22.81 13.14
CA VAL A 228 -39.70 22.64 11.69
C VAL A 228 -39.01 21.31 11.46
N VAL A 229 -39.54 20.48 10.57
CA VAL A 229 -38.91 19.20 10.23
C VAL A 229 -37.87 19.45 9.15
N ILE A 230 -36.60 19.24 9.49
CA ILE A 230 -35.50 19.27 8.51
C ILE A 230 -35.47 17.93 7.77
N THR A 231 -35.31 18.01 6.45
CA THR A 231 -35.03 16.92 5.52
C THR A 231 -33.80 17.29 4.67
N GLN A 232 -33.18 16.32 3.99
CA GLN A 232 -31.85 16.53 3.39
C GLN A 232 -31.77 16.18 1.90
N TRP A 233 -31.06 17.02 1.14
CA TRP A 233 -30.80 16.93 -0.30
C TRP A 233 -29.31 16.76 -0.61
N ALA A 234 -28.82 15.89 -1.48
CA ALA A 234 -29.35 14.60 -1.85
C ALA A 234 -28.72 13.58 -0.89
N ALA A 235 -29.55 12.71 -0.29
CA ALA A 235 -29.08 11.70 0.64
C ALA A 235 -27.88 10.93 0.07
N ARG A 236 -26.84 10.79 0.89
CA ARG A 236 -25.56 10.20 0.49
C ARG A 236 -25.59 8.69 0.58
N ASP A 237 -24.77 7.99 -0.18
CA ASP A 237 -24.43 6.59 0.05
C ASP A 237 -23.80 6.45 1.45
N PRO A 238 -24.39 5.67 2.38
CA PRO A 238 -23.84 5.55 3.73
C PRO A 238 -22.44 4.92 3.81
N VAL A 239 -22.02 4.18 2.79
CA VAL A 239 -20.72 3.50 2.73
C VAL A 239 -19.70 4.35 1.96
N ASN A 240 -20.07 4.85 0.79
CA ASN A 240 -19.13 5.52 -0.13
C ASN A 240 -19.21 7.05 -0.09
N GLY A 241 -20.28 7.62 0.47
CA GLY A 241 -20.56 9.06 0.48
C GLY A 241 -19.81 9.88 1.53
N TYR A 242 -19.17 9.22 2.49
CA TYR A 242 -18.45 9.88 3.59
C TYR A 242 -16.96 10.12 3.24
N GLY A 243 -16.62 11.34 2.81
CA GLY A 243 -15.27 11.73 2.41
C GLY A 243 -15.05 13.23 2.25
N ASN A 244 -13.87 13.61 1.73
CA ASN A 244 -13.36 14.98 1.73
C ASN A 244 -13.65 15.77 0.44
N GLY A 245 -14.23 15.16 -0.59
CA GLY A 245 -14.32 15.75 -1.92
C GLY A 245 -15.64 15.55 -2.67
N VAL A 246 -15.64 16.07 -3.90
CA VAL A 246 -16.73 15.91 -4.87
C VAL A 246 -16.92 14.43 -5.24
N SER A 247 -15.83 13.66 -5.32
CA SER A 247 -15.89 12.22 -5.63
C SER A 247 -16.76 11.47 -4.63
N GLU A 248 -16.57 11.67 -3.32
CA GLU A 248 -17.36 10.96 -2.31
C GLU A 248 -18.79 11.52 -2.21
N SER A 249 -18.95 12.83 -2.12
CA SER A 249 -20.28 13.47 -1.98
C SER A 249 -21.26 13.18 -3.14
N THR A 250 -20.74 12.87 -4.34
CA THR A 250 -21.54 12.49 -5.51
C THR A 250 -21.91 11.00 -5.56
N TYR A 251 -21.50 10.19 -4.58
CA TYR A 251 -22.23 8.97 -4.27
C TYR A 251 -23.52 9.35 -3.56
N SER A 252 -24.54 9.73 -4.32
CA SER A 252 -25.82 10.23 -3.81
C SER A 252 -27.00 9.67 -4.62
N VAL A 253 -28.22 9.99 -4.20
CA VAL A 253 -29.46 9.64 -4.92
C VAL A 253 -29.76 10.54 -6.14
N GLN A 254 -29.01 11.63 -6.34
CA GLN A 254 -29.26 12.59 -7.42
C GLN A 254 -28.72 12.07 -8.76
N ALA A 255 -29.53 12.13 -9.82
CA ALA A 255 -29.20 11.49 -11.11
C ALA A 255 -27.89 12.00 -11.73
N ASN A 256 -27.65 13.31 -11.71
CA ASN A 256 -26.41 13.89 -12.26
C ASN A 256 -25.17 13.44 -11.48
N ASP A 257 -25.26 13.28 -10.16
CA ASP A 257 -24.12 12.92 -9.32
C ASP A 257 -23.57 11.54 -9.70
N TYR A 258 -24.41 10.50 -9.67
CA TYR A 258 -23.92 9.14 -9.91
C TYR A 258 -23.70 8.83 -11.40
N ILE A 259 -24.36 9.54 -12.32
CA ILE A 259 -24.10 9.39 -13.76
C ILE A 259 -22.77 10.05 -14.13
N ASP A 260 -22.56 11.30 -13.73
CA ASP A 260 -21.44 12.09 -14.25
C ASP A 260 -20.11 11.76 -13.59
N PHE A 261 -20.13 11.47 -12.28
CA PHE A 261 -18.92 11.26 -11.50
C PHE A 261 -18.54 9.79 -11.37
N HIS A 262 -19.52 8.87 -11.46
CA HIS A 262 -19.31 7.45 -11.18
C HIS A 262 -19.70 6.50 -12.32
N ASN A 263 -20.31 7.02 -13.40
CA ASN A 263 -20.83 6.21 -14.51
C ASN A 263 -21.76 5.07 -14.04
N LEU A 264 -22.60 5.38 -13.05
CA LEU A 264 -23.61 4.49 -12.48
C LEU A 264 -24.98 4.76 -13.11
N ASP A 265 -25.93 3.87 -12.84
CA ASP A 265 -27.26 3.87 -13.46
C ASP A 265 -28.38 3.63 -12.43
N THR A 266 -29.60 3.46 -12.92
CA THR A 266 -30.79 3.20 -12.09
C THR A 266 -30.63 2.00 -11.14
N LYS A 267 -29.75 1.02 -11.43
CA LYS A 267 -29.54 -0.13 -10.53
C LYS A 267 -28.85 0.29 -9.24
N TYR A 268 -27.90 1.21 -9.33
CA TYR A 268 -27.27 1.80 -8.15
C TYR A 268 -28.31 2.61 -7.35
N PHE A 269 -29.08 3.45 -8.02
CA PHE A 269 -30.18 4.20 -7.40
C PHE A 269 -31.17 3.27 -6.67
N LEU A 270 -31.59 2.17 -7.29
CA LEU A 270 -32.51 1.20 -6.69
C LEU A 270 -31.94 0.60 -5.39
N LYS A 271 -30.66 0.26 -5.36
CA LYS A 271 -29.98 -0.23 -4.15
C LYS A 271 -29.94 0.83 -3.05
N LEU A 272 -29.67 2.09 -3.40
CA LEU A 272 -29.72 3.19 -2.44
C LEU A 272 -31.14 3.39 -1.87
N ILE A 273 -32.17 3.32 -2.72
CA ILE A 273 -33.56 3.35 -2.25
C ILE A 273 -33.80 2.23 -1.24
N ASP A 274 -33.36 1.01 -1.53
CA ASP A 274 -33.54 -0.13 -0.62
C ASP A 274 -32.79 0.06 0.69
N ILE A 275 -31.56 0.59 0.65
CA ILE A 275 -30.79 0.92 1.87
C ILE A 275 -31.59 1.88 2.75
N TYR A 276 -32.16 2.96 2.21
CA TYR A 276 -32.90 3.90 3.06
C TYR A 276 -34.27 3.40 3.48
N THR A 277 -34.97 2.64 2.63
CA THR A 277 -36.39 2.29 2.85
C THR A 277 -36.62 0.93 3.51
N ASN A 278 -35.63 0.05 3.54
CA ASN A 278 -35.73 -1.29 4.12
C ASN A 278 -34.95 -1.41 5.45
N GLN A 279 -35.24 -0.50 6.39
CA GLN A 279 -34.61 -0.49 7.71
C GLN A 279 -35.55 -1.09 8.76
N SER A 280 -35.21 -2.27 9.27
CA SER A 280 -36.07 -3.03 10.20
C SER A 280 -35.99 -2.55 11.66
N LEU A 281 -34.97 -1.76 12.01
CA LEU A 281 -34.70 -1.34 13.40
C LEU A 281 -35.02 0.13 13.68
N THR A 282 -35.59 0.85 12.71
CA THR A 282 -36.05 2.24 12.85
C THR A 282 -37.58 2.31 12.93
N ASN A 283 -38.11 3.36 13.55
CA ASN A 283 -39.56 3.59 13.62
C ASN A 283 -40.16 3.97 12.26
N PHE A 284 -39.36 4.61 11.41
CA PHE A 284 -39.72 4.99 10.05
C PHE A 284 -38.45 5.25 9.23
N SER A 285 -38.63 5.27 7.91
CA SER A 285 -37.61 5.70 6.97
C SER A 285 -38.13 6.89 6.16
N HIS A 286 -37.25 7.84 5.84
CA HIS A 286 -37.57 8.94 4.93
C HIS A 286 -36.40 9.19 3.98
N LEU A 287 -36.72 9.54 2.75
CA LEU A 287 -35.75 9.88 1.72
C LEU A 287 -36.29 10.98 0.82
N VAL A 288 -35.42 11.91 0.42
CA VAL A 288 -35.74 12.91 -0.60
C VAL A 288 -35.10 12.50 -1.92
N VAL A 289 -35.88 12.49 -3.00
CA VAL A 289 -35.43 12.20 -4.37
C VAL A 289 -35.87 13.33 -5.28
N GLY A 290 -35.04 13.72 -6.23
CA GLY A 290 -35.46 14.61 -7.29
C GLY A 290 -34.31 15.07 -8.18
N LEU A 291 -34.58 16.08 -9.00
CA LEU A 291 -33.59 16.68 -9.88
C LEU A 291 -33.88 18.19 -10.05
N GLU A 292 -32.83 19.01 -9.95
CA GLU A 292 -32.90 20.44 -10.24
C GLU A 292 -33.13 20.70 -11.74
N ASN A 293 -33.78 21.82 -12.08
CA ASN A 293 -34.03 22.18 -13.47
C ASN A 293 -32.81 22.76 -14.21
N SER A 294 -31.70 23.06 -13.54
CA SER A 294 -30.50 23.66 -14.13
C SER A 294 -29.58 22.68 -14.88
N TYR A 295 -29.90 21.39 -14.86
CA TYR A 295 -29.17 20.37 -15.62
C TYR A 295 -29.81 20.13 -16.99
N SER A 296 -28.99 19.71 -17.97
CA SER A 296 -29.49 19.43 -19.33
C SER A 296 -30.63 18.41 -19.31
N TRP A 297 -31.83 18.85 -19.70
CA TRP A 297 -33.00 17.99 -19.69
C TRP A 297 -32.81 16.83 -20.67
N GLN A 298 -32.26 17.10 -21.86
CA GLN A 298 -31.98 16.08 -22.85
C GLN A 298 -31.14 14.91 -22.28
N LYS A 299 -30.18 15.20 -21.41
CA LYS A 299 -29.27 14.20 -20.84
C LYS A 299 -29.92 13.38 -19.73
N TYR A 300 -30.63 14.00 -18.80
CA TYR A 300 -31.12 13.32 -17.58
C TYR A 300 -32.60 12.93 -17.63
N ALA A 301 -33.38 13.37 -18.61
CA ALA A 301 -34.81 13.06 -18.73
C ALA A 301 -35.10 11.56 -18.63
N LYS A 302 -34.26 10.74 -19.26
CA LYS A 302 -34.44 9.29 -19.26
C LYS A 302 -34.20 8.68 -17.88
N GLU A 303 -33.15 9.14 -17.18
CA GLU A 303 -32.87 8.63 -15.84
C GLU A 303 -33.89 9.12 -14.83
N TYR A 304 -34.31 10.39 -14.92
CA TYR A 304 -35.40 10.90 -14.08
C TYR A 304 -36.68 10.08 -14.26
N GLU A 305 -37.06 9.75 -15.50
CA GLU A 305 -38.19 8.85 -15.79
C GLU A 305 -38.00 7.49 -15.13
N ASN A 306 -36.80 6.90 -15.20
CA ASN A 306 -36.49 5.63 -14.56
C ASN A 306 -36.60 5.72 -13.03
N GLN A 307 -36.08 6.78 -12.41
CA GLN A 307 -36.17 7.03 -10.97
C GLN A 307 -37.63 7.11 -10.52
N ILE A 308 -38.45 7.96 -11.17
CA ILE A 308 -39.87 8.09 -10.83
C ILE A 308 -40.62 6.77 -11.07
N LYS A 309 -40.29 6.01 -12.12
CA LYS A 309 -40.87 4.69 -12.35
C LYS A 309 -40.54 3.71 -11.22
N VAL A 310 -39.29 3.67 -10.75
CA VAL A 310 -38.90 2.84 -9.58
C VAL A 310 -39.73 3.22 -8.35
N LEU A 311 -39.91 4.52 -8.10
CA LEU A 311 -40.72 5.00 -6.99
C LEU A 311 -42.21 4.64 -7.15
N PHE A 312 -42.75 4.77 -8.36
CA PHE A 312 -44.12 4.38 -8.70
C PHE A 312 -44.35 2.88 -8.49
N ASP A 313 -43.42 2.04 -8.96
CA ASP A 313 -43.50 0.59 -8.85
C ASP A 313 -43.45 0.17 -7.37
N LYS A 314 -42.54 0.76 -6.57
CA LYS A 314 -42.46 0.51 -5.12
C LYS A 314 -43.70 0.97 -4.37
N ARG A 315 -44.27 2.13 -4.73
CA ARG A 315 -45.55 2.60 -4.18
C ARG A 315 -46.68 1.63 -4.51
N SER A 316 -46.76 1.17 -5.76
CA SER A 316 -47.80 0.26 -6.24
C SER A 316 -47.70 -1.12 -5.59
N ALA A 317 -46.48 -1.56 -5.28
CA ALA A 317 -46.22 -2.76 -4.48
C ALA A 317 -46.47 -2.56 -2.97
N GLY A 318 -46.86 -1.35 -2.56
CA GLY A 318 -47.08 -0.99 -1.16
C GLY A 318 -45.80 -0.97 -0.31
N LEU A 319 -44.61 -0.91 -0.91
CA LEU A 319 -43.33 -0.93 -0.19
C LEU A 319 -42.95 0.44 0.37
N VAL A 320 -43.42 1.52 -0.25
CA VAL A 320 -43.15 2.91 0.17
C VAL A 320 -44.40 3.78 0.01
N THR A 321 -44.47 4.87 0.76
CA THR A 321 -45.48 5.91 0.61
C THR A 321 -44.82 7.16 0.01
N LEU A 322 -45.34 7.64 -1.11
CA LEU A 322 -44.88 8.91 -1.70
C LEU A 322 -45.65 10.06 -1.06
N VAL A 323 -44.94 11.04 -0.50
CA VAL A 323 -45.50 12.14 0.28
C VAL A 323 -44.85 13.47 -0.09
N THR A 324 -45.61 14.56 -0.04
CA THR A 324 -45.02 15.89 -0.15
C THR A 324 -44.22 16.24 1.12
N MET A 325 -43.42 17.31 1.10
CA MET A 325 -42.65 17.74 2.26
C MET A 325 -43.56 18.13 3.43
N SER A 326 -44.65 18.86 3.19
CA SER A 326 -45.61 19.25 4.23
C SER A 326 -46.41 18.08 4.77
N ASP A 327 -46.79 17.11 3.92
CA ASP A 327 -47.45 15.88 4.36
C ASP A 327 -46.55 15.08 5.30
N PHE A 328 -45.27 14.91 4.93
CA PHE A 328 -44.30 14.22 5.77
C PHE A 328 -44.06 14.96 7.09
N ALA A 329 -43.89 16.29 7.05
CA ALA A 329 -43.69 17.08 8.24
C ALA A 329 -44.91 17.02 9.18
N SER A 330 -46.11 17.01 8.63
CA SER A 330 -47.36 16.85 9.39
C SER A 330 -47.42 15.48 10.07
N TRP A 331 -47.12 14.41 9.32
CA TRP A 331 -47.04 13.06 9.87
C TRP A 331 -45.99 12.96 10.99
N TYR A 332 -44.79 13.50 10.76
CA TYR A 332 -43.68 13.46 11.71
C TYR A 332 -44.01 14.23 13.00
N LYS A 333 -44.71 15.37 12.90
CA LYS A 333 -45.20 16.15 14.05
C LYS A 333 -46.25 15.45 14.88
N VAL A 334 -47.13 14.69 14.23
CA VAL A 334 -48.15 13.90 14.94
C VAL A 334 -47.52 12.71 15.67
N ASN A 335 -46.57 12.02 15.04
CA ASN A 335 -45.97 10.80 15.59
C ASN A 335 -44.83 11.08 16.59
N PHE A 336 -44.13 12.20 16.41
CA PHE A 336 -43.03 12.63 17.27
C PHE A 336 -43.26 14.10 17.70
N PRO A 337 -44.25 14.35 18.57
CA PRO A 337 -44.62 15.70 18.98
C PRO A 337 -43.59 16.38 19.88
N ASP A 338 -42.66 15.61 20.45
CA ASP A 338 -41.72 16.08 21.45
C ASP A 338 -40.33 16.38 20.91
N LEU A 339 -39.54 15.37 20.58
CA LEU A 339 -38.18 15.46 20.05
C LEU A 339 -38.01 14.45 18.92
N SER A 340 -36.90 14.56 18.18
CA SER A 340 -36.58 13.59 17.13
C SER A 340 -36.36 12.20 17.74
N PRO A 341 -36.90 11.12 17.14
CA PRO A 341 -36.58 9.78 17.57
C PRO A 341 -35.16 9.40 17.16
N GLU A 342 -34.62 8.39 17.83
CA GLU A 342 -33.39 7.71 17.41
C GLU A 342 -33.54 7.07 16.03
N GLN A 343 -32.47 7.10 15.25
CA GLN A 343 -32.43 6.53 13.90
C GLN A 343 -31.16 5.71 13.71
N ILE A 344 -31.30 4.64 12.93
CA ILE A 344 -30.18 3.80 12.52
C ILE A 344 -30.30 3.49 11.03
N ILE A 345 -29.16 3.54 10.33
CA ILE A 345 -29.04 3.09 8.94
C ILE A 345 -28.02 1.96 8.92
N ILE A 346 -28.43 0.78 8.47
CA ILE A 346 -27.55 -0.36 8.22
C ILE A 346 -27.40 -0.50 6.70
N ALA A 347 -26.17 -0.38 6.21
CA ALA A 347 -25.91 -0.38 4.77
C ALA A 347 -24.84 -1.40 4.39
N ASP A 348 -25.18 -2.24 3.42
CA ASP A 348 -24.21 -2.93 2.59
C ASP A 348 -23.76 -2.01 1.46
N ASP A 349 -22.53 -2.21 0.97
CA ASP A 349 -22.03 -1.42 -0.15
C ASP A 349 -22.88 -1.63 -1.42
N PRO A 350 -23.57 -0.59 -1.94
CA PRO A 350 -24.38 -0.72 -3.15
C PRO A 350 -23.54 -1.08 -4.39
N LEU A 351 -22.22 -0.91 -4.35
CA LEU A 351 -21.31 -1.33 -5.42
C LEU A 351 -21.02 -2.85 -5.40
N GLY A 352 -21.44 -3.57 -4.36
CA GLY A 352 -21.30 -5.03 -4.24
C GLY A 352 -20.00 -5.51 -3.63
N THR A 353 -19.27 -4.65 -2.90
CA THR A 353 -18.09 -5.06 -2.13
C THR A 353 -18.50 -5.63 -0.75
N TYR A 354 -17.53 -6.10 0.02
CA TYR A 354 -17.76 -6.61 1.38
C TYR A 354 -17.91 -5.48 2.43
N LYS A 355 -17.69 -4.22 2.03
CA LYS A 355 -17.77 -3.07 2.93
C LYS A 355 -19.19 -2.91 3.47
N LYS A 356 -19.27 -2.36 4.69
CA LYS A 356 -20.54 -2.06 5.36
C LYS A 356 -20.41 -0.76 6.14
N ALA A 357 -21.54 -0.11 6.39
CA ALA A 357 -21.63 1.02 7.29
C ALA A 357 -22.86 0.89 8.20
N VAL A 358 -22.72 1.36 9.44
CA VAL A 358 -23.83 1.54 10.37
C VAL A 358 -23.78 2.96 10.90
N TRP A 359 -24.82 3.73 10.62
CA TRP A 359 -24.98 5.08 11.15
C TRP A 359 -26.02 5.08 12.25
N PHE A 360 -25.62 5.43 13.47
CA PHE A 360 -26.52 5.64 14.61
C PHE A 360 -26.63 7.12 14.92
N MET A 361 -27.86 7.62 15.12
CA MET A 361 -28.13 9.03 15.40
C MET A 361 -29.21 9.16 16.47
N ASN A 362 -28.95 9.98 17.49
CA ASN A 362 -29.95 10.41 18.44
C ASN A 362 -29.73 11.87 18.83
N GLN A 363 -30.55 12.42 19.73
CA GLN A 363 -30.50 13.86 20.07
C GLN A 363 -29.18 14.29 20.72
N TYR A 364 -28.36 13.35 21.19
CA TYR A 364 -27.13 13.60 21.92
C TYR A 364 -25.87 13.37 21.10
N TYR A 365 -25.87 12.43 20.14
CA TYR A 365 -24.71 12.17 19.29
C TYR A 365 -25.08 11.45 17.98
N ARG A 366 -24.15 11.46 17.04
CA ARG A 366 -24.13 10.52 15.90
C ARG A 366 -22.84 9.69 15.92
N ALA A 367 -22.90 8.49 15.35
CA ALA A 367 -21.75 7.62 15.16
C ALA A 367 -21.85 6.86 13.82
N GLY A 368 -20.78 6.92 13.02
CA GLY A 368 -20.59 6.17 11.78
C GLY A 368 -19.56 5.06 11.97
N TRP A 369 -20.04 3.82 12.10
CA TRP A 369 -19.22 2.61 12.12
C TRP A 369 -19.06 2.04 10.70
N PHE A 370 -17.89 1.52 10.37
CA PHE A 370 -17.53 1.02 9.05
C PHE A 370 -16.75 -0.28 9.13
N LEU A 371 -17.01 -1.16 8.16
CA LEU A 371 -16.17 -2.31 7.84
C LEU A 371 -15.44 -2.04 6.51
N ASN A 372 -14.11 -2.01 6.54
CA ASN A 372 -13.29 -1.80 5.34
C ASN A 372 -12.05 -2.74 5.30
N GLN A 373 -10.99 -2.39 4.57
CA GLN A 373 -9.76 -3.20 4.45
C GLN A 373 -8.95 -3.27 5.74
N GLU A 374 -9.07 -2.27 6.62
CA GLU A 374 -8.39 -2.22 7.92
C GLU A 374 -9.11 -3.08 8.95
N GLY A 375 -10.46 -3.10 8.91
CA GLY A 375 -11.30 -3.93 9.77
C GLY A 375 -12.55 -3.19 10.23
N SER A 376 -12.92 -3.37 11.50
CA SER A 376 -14.07 -2.74 12.17
C SER A 376 -13.62 -1.42 12.80
N LEU A 377 -14.18 -0.28 12.39
CA LEU A 377 -13.78 1.03 12.92
C LEU A 377 -14.89 2.08 12.92
N PHE A 378 -14.77 3.08 13.81
CA PHE A 378 -15.53 4.32 13.72
C PHE A 378 -14.77 5.37 12.91
N ARG A 379 -15.42 5.91 11.87
CA ARG A 379 -14.91 7.02 11.06
C ARG A 379 -15.47 8.38 11.49
N ASP A 380 -16.61 8.36 12.19
CA ASP A 380 -17.28 9.55 12.72
C ASP A 380 -17.92 9.24 14.08
N ILE A 381 -17.66 10.07 15.10
CA ILE A 381 -18.44 10.14 16.34
C ILE A 381 -18.53 11.62 16.73
N ARG A 382 -19.75 12.16 16.88
CA ARG A 382 -19.94 13.58 17.24
C ARG A 382 -20.95 13.74 18.35
N GLN A 383 -20.57 14.50 19.37
CA GLN A 383 -21.49 14.89 20.42
C GLN A 383 -22.23 16.19 20.05
N TYR A 384 -23.54 16.19 20.19
CA TYR A 384 -24.38 17.38 20.16
C TYR A 384 -24.48 17.98 21.56
N VAL A 385 -24.18 19.28 21.66
CA VAL A 385 -24.22 20.02 22.92
C VAL A 385 -25.36 21.03 22.85
N ASP A 386 -26.29 20.95 23.81
CA ASP A 386 -27.36 21.93 23.96
C ASP A 386 -26.77 23.27 24.42
N GLY A 387 -27.26 24.39 23.88
CA GLY A 387 -26.70 25.72 24.15
C GLY A 387 -25.57 26.17 23.21
N SER A 388 -25.03 25.30 22.36
CA SER A 388 -24.04 25.70 21.34
C SER A 388 -24.70 26.49 20.20
N GLU A 389 -24.35 27.76 20.07
CA GLU A 389 -24.83 28.63 19.00
C GLU A 389 -24.19 28.27 17.65
N GLU A 390 -24.99 28.32 16.58
CA GLU A 390 -24.52 28.21 15.20
C GLU A 390 -23.64 29.41 14.81
N LEU A 391 -22.61 29.16 13.99
CA LEU A 391 -21.57 30.14 13.64
C LEU A 391 -22.14 31.47 13.10
N CYS A 392 -23.18 31.36 12.28
CA CYS A 392 -23.78 32.49 11.54
C CYS A 392 -25.10 32.95 12.17
N LEU A 393 -25.36 32.58 13.43
CA LEU A 393 -26.62 32.88 14.12
C LEU A 393 -26.80 34.40 14.35
N LYS A 394 -25.77 35.05 14.90
CA LYS A 394 -25.83 36.47 15.31
C LYS A 394 -25.27 37.44 14.27
N VAL A 395 -24.30 36.98 13.50
CA VAL A 395 -23.58 37.76 12.50
C VAL A 395 -23.63 37.05 11.15
N ARG A 396 -23.53 37.81 10.06
CA ARG A 396 -23.41 37.22 8.72
C ARG A 396 -22.09 36.47 8.55
N CYS A 397 -22.09 35.52 7.62
CA CYS A 397 -20.94 34.71 7.25
C CYS A 397 -20.67 34.81 5.75
N ASP A 398 -19.48 35.29 5.37
CA ASP A 398 -19.06 35.30 3.97
C ASP A 398 -18.74 33.89 3.44
N SER A 399 -18.48 32.93 4.34
CA SER A 399 -18.29 31.50 4.05
C SER A 399 -18.87 30.61 5.15
N VAL A 400 -19.33 29.41 4.79
CA VAL A 400 -19.89 28.42 5.72
C VAL A 400 -18.92 27.25 5.83
N ASN A 401 -18.32 27.07 7.02
CA ASN A 401 -17.27 26.07 7.28
C ASN A 401 -17.55 25.27 8.57
N PHE A 402 -18.66 24.54 8.65
CA PHE A 402 -19.05 23.85 9.88
C PHE A 402 -18.15 22.66 10.24
N ALA A 403 -17.43 22.09 9.28
CA ALA A 403 -16.63 20.90 9.51
C ALA A 403 -15.41 21.14 10.43
N THR A 404 -14.88 22.37 10.46
CA THR A 404 -13.65 22.74 11.20
C THR A 404 -13.93 23.40 12.54
N THR A 405 -15.19 23.73 12.85
CA THR A 405 -15.58 24.41 14.10
C THR A 405 -16.03 23.44 15.20
N ALA A 406 -16.14 22.14 14.90
CA ALA A 406 -16.58 21.12 15.86
C ALA A 406 -15.48 20.83 16.90
N THR A 407 -15.81 20.96 18.19
CA THR A 407 -14.86 20.84 19.32
C THR A 407 -14.98 19.53 20.11
N ARG A 408 -15.90 18.63 19.73
CA ARG A 408 -16.16 17.33 20.38
C ARG A 408 -16.49 16.26 19.34
N VAL A 409 -15.49 15.90 18.55
CA VAL A 409 -15.65 15.04 17.39
C VAL A 409 -14.44 14.12 17.19
N LEU A 410 -14.74 12.87 16.89
CA LEU A 410 -13.87 11.96 16.14
C LEU A 410 -14.30 12.03 14.68
N ASP A 411 -13.41 12.47 13.78
CA ASP A 411 -13.71 12.53 12.35
C ASP A 411 -12.46 12.30 11.50
N GLU A 412 -12.54 11.28 10.65
CA GLU A 412 -11.48 10.93 9.72
C GLU A 412 -11.30 12.01 8.63
N VAL A 413 -12.38 12.68 8.23
CA VAL A 413 -12.37 13.62 7.11
C VAL A 413 -11.77 14.98 7.52
N SER A 414 -12.30 15.61 8.57
CA SER A 414 -11.78 16.90 9.05
C SER A 414 -10.39 16.78 9.69
N PHE A 415 -10.15 15.73 10.49
CA PHE A 415 -9.01 15.67 11.41
C PHE A 415 -8.10 14.45 11.21
N GLY A 416 -8.44 13.53 10.30
CA GLY A 416 -7.66 12.29 10.09
C GLY A 416 -7.76 11.30 11.25
N HIS A 417 -8.67 11.52 12.19
CA HIS A 417 -8.84 10.68 13.38
C HIS A 417 -9.90 9.61 13.16
N LYS A 418 -9.60 8.37 13.51
CA LYS A 418 -10.55 7.25 13.47
C LYS A 418 -10.28 6.30 14.62
N TRP A 419 -11.28 5.50 14.99
CA TRP A 419 -11.15 4.53 16.07
C TRP A 419 -11.27 3.11 15.53
N LEU A 420 -10.12 2.45 15.35
CA LEU A 420 -10.05 1.05 14.95
C LEU A 420 -10.38 0.16 16.15
N ILE A 421 -11.45 -0.63 16.02
CA ILE A 421 -11.93 -1.56 17.05
C ILE A 421 -11.30 -2.93 16.86
N ASP A 422 -11.35 -3.49 15.66
CA ASP A 422 -10.68 -4.74 15.30
C ASP A 422 -10.02 -4.64 13.93
N GLU A 423 -8.87 -5.30 13.81
CA GLU A 423 -8.15 -5.45 12.55
C GLU A 423 -8.63 -6.69 11.79
N GLY A 424 -8.73 -6.56 10.47
CA GLY A 424 -8.88 -7.70 9.59
C GLY A 424 -10.32 -8.07 9.24
N ARG A 425 -10.53 -9.35 8.89
CA ARG A 425 -11.83 -9.83 8.44
C ARG A 425 -12.83 -9.95 9.57
N VAL A 426 -14.06 -9.57 9.27
CA VAL A 426 -15.21 -9.72 10.16
C VAL A 426 -16.16 -10.77 9.60
N THR A 427 -16.64 -11.69 10.44
CA THR A 427 -17.63 -12.72 10.11
C THR A 427 -18.81 -12.67 11.09
N ASP A 428 -19.92 -13.34 10.78
CA ASP A 428 -21.12 -13.38 11.63
C ASP A 428 -21.70 -12.00 12.01
N PHE A 429 -21.51 -10.98 11.17
CA PHE A 429 -21.99 -9.61 11.42
C PHE A 429 -23.52 -9.55 11.53
N LYS A 430 -24.02 -8.97 12.62
CA LYS A 430 -25.44 -8.73 12.89
C LYS A 430 -25.64 -7.41 13.62
N VAL A 431 -26.78 -6.77 13.36
CA VAL A 431 -27.27 -5.62 14.13
C VAL A 431 -28.64 -5.97 14.71
N ALA A 432 -28.83 -5.73 16.01
CA ALA A 432 -30.07 -6.02 16.71
C ALA A 432 -30.45 -4.87 17.66
N LYS A 433 -31.74 -4.74 17.97
CA LYS A 433 -32.24 -3.83 19.00
C LYS A 433 -32.59 -4.63 20.26
N ASN A 434 -31.86 -4.40 21.35
CA ASN A 434 -32.04 -5.06 22.64
C ASN A 434 -32.55 -4.04 23.67
N GLY A 435 -33.87 -4.04 23.91
CA GLY A 435 -34.51 -3.01 24.73
C GLY A 435 -34.42 -1.63 24.05
N GLN A 436 -33.80 -0.67 24.72
CA GLN A 436 -33.55 0.68 24.18
C GLN A 436 -32.22 0.80 23.41
N ASN A 437 -31.40 -0.25 23.37
CA ASN A 437 -30.03 -0.15 22.84
C ASN A 437 -29.89 -0.86 21.49
N TYR A 438 -29.04 -0.32 20.63
CA TYR A 438 -28.67 -0.93 19.36
C TYR A 438 -27.33 -1.64 19.51
N VAL A 439 -27.24 -2.91 19.10
CA VAL A 439 -26.06 -3.75 19.27
C VAL A 439 -25.58 -4.24 17.91
N ILE A 440 -24.34 -3.92 17.57
CA ILE A 440 -23.56 -4.58 16.52
C ILE A 440 -22.83 -5.76 17.16
N SER A 441 -22.92 -6.93 16.54
CA SER A 441 -22.19 -8.13 16.98
C SER A 441 -21.51 -8.80 15.78
N TYR A 442 -20.30 -9.31 15.98
CA TYR A 442 -19.54 -10.02 14.94
C TYR A 442 -18.43 -10.88 15.53
N LYS A 443 -17.76 -11.68 14.69
CA LYS A 443 -16.49 -12.35 15.02
C LYS A 443 -15.34 -11.70 14.27
N ASN A 444 -14.27 -11.35 14.99
CA ASN A 444 -13.07 -10.78 14.40
C ASN A 444 -12.22 -11.84 13.66
N GLU A 445 -11.08 -11.45 13.09
CA GLU A 445 -10.22 -12.36 12.31
C GLU A 445 -9.63 -13.50 13.15
N GLY A 446 -9.46 -13.28 14.45
CA GLY A 446 -9.07 -14.29 15.43
C GLY A 446 -10.19 -15.27 15.82
N GLY A 447 -11.44 -15.01 15.40
CA GLY A 447 -12.61 -15.80 15.76
C GLY A 447 -13.29 -15.39 17.06
N ASN A 448 -12.79 -14.35 17.74
CA ASN A 448 -13.36 -13.85 18.99
C ASN A 448 -14.63 -13.04 18.70
N SER A 449 -15.65 -13.25 19.53
CA SER A 449 -16.89 -12.48 19.43
C SER A 449 -16.66 -11.06 19.94
N ARG A 450 -17.27 -10.10 19.25
CA ARG A 450 -17.14 -8.67 19.49
C ARG A 450 -18.53 -8.05 19.50
N THR A 451 -18.72 -7.08 20.38
CA THR A 451 -20.01 -6.43 20.60
C THR A 451 -19.83 -4.94 20.81
N ILE A 452 -20.53 -4.15 20.00
CA ILE A 452 -20.58 -2.69 20.10
C ILE A 452 -22.02 -2.28 20.33
N LYS A 453 -22.29 -1.56 21.40
CA LYS A 453 -23.64 -1.17 21.80
C LYS A 453 -23.75 0.34 21.94
N PHE A 454 -24.73 0.90 21.24
CA PHE A 454 -25.07 2.31 21.29
C PHE A 454 -26.07 2.53 22.43
N LEU A 455 -25.63 3.27 23.45
CA LEU A 455 -26.43 3.70 24.60
C LEU A 455 -26.93 5.12 24.36
N PRO A 456 -27.90 5.66 25.13
CA PRO A 456 -28.43 7.00 24.89
C PRO A 456 -27.36 8.11 24.85
N ARG A 457 -26.31 8.03 25.68
CA ARG A 457 -25.26 9.06 25.77
C ARG A 457 -23.83 8.50 25.74
N ASP A 458 -23.68 7.20 25.48
CA ASP A 458 -22.42 6.46 25.65
C ASP A 458 -22.31 5.36 24.57
N ILE A 459 -21.11 4.81 24.39
CA ILE A 459 -20.86 3.64 23.53
C ILE A 459 -20.18 2.57 24.40
N GLU A 460 -20.71 1.36 24.37
CA GLU A 460 -20.18 0.19 25.07
C GLU A 460 -19.50 -0.75 24.06
N ILE A 461 -18.25 -1.14 24.31
CA ILE A 461 -17.47 -2.08 23.48
C ILE A 461 -16.97 -3.19 24.38
N ASP A 462 -17.38 -4.44 24.12
CA ASP A 462 -17.02 -5.64 24.88
C ASP A 462 -17.07 -5.40 26.41
N ASP A 463 -18.27 -5.01 26.88
CA ASP A 463 -18.60 -4.68 28.28
C ASP A 463 -17.92 -3.41 28.87
N LYS A 464 -17.10 -2.70 28.09
CA LYS A 464 -16.50 -1.43 28.51
C LYS A 464 -17.29 -0.23 28.00
N ILE A 465 -17.83 0.56 28.93
CA ILE A 465 -18.61 1.76 28.62
C ILE A 465 -17.69 2.98 28.47
N PHE A 466 -17.87 3.71 27.38
CA PHE A 466 -17.20 4.98 27.10
C PHE A 466 -18.27 6.08 26.96
N SER A 467 -18.13 7.18 27.71
CA SER A 467 -18.86 8.40 27.35
C SER A 467 -18.44 8.86 25.95
N ILE A 468 -19.28 9.59 25.23
CA ILE A 468 -18.91 10.07 23.89
C ILE A 468 -17.60 10.87 23.92
N ASP A 469 -17.44 11.76 24.89
CA ASP A 469 -16.18 12.49 25.09
C ASP A 469 -15.02 11.54 25.41
N GLY A 470 -15.24 10.50 26.22
CA GLY A 470 -14.24 9.47 26.54
C GLY A 470 -13.86 8.60 25.33
N ALA A 471 -14.81 8.25 24.47
CA ALA A 471 -14.59 7.54 23.22
C ALA A 471 -13.76 8.38 22.24
N ILE A 472 -14.13 9.66 22.07
CA ILE A 472 -13.39 10.62 21.25
C ILE A 472 -11.97 10.81 21.80
N LEU A 473 -11.80 11.05 23.10
CA LEU A 473 -10.49 11.20 23.73
C LEU A 473 -9.63 9.94 23.63
N ASN A 474 -10.21 8.74 23.78
CA ASN A 474 -9.47 7.48 23.63
C ASN A 474 -8.97 7.30 22.18
N ALA A 475 -9.80 7.65 21.20
CA ALA A 475 -9.48 7.57 19.79
C ALA A 475 -8.45 8.65 19.34
N THR A 476 -8.58 9.87 19.84
CA THR A 476 -7.77 11.05 19.43
C THR A 476 -6.53 11.28 20.30
N GLY A 477 -6.60 10.95 21.59
CA GLY A 477 -5.52 11.14 22.57
C GLY A 477 -4.27 10.31 22.31
N GLN A 478 -4.33 9.36 21.35
CA GLN A 478 -3.16 8.66 20.85
C GLN A 478 -2.37 9.44 19.78
N GLN A 479 -2.83 10.63 19.38
CA GLN A 479 -2.29 11.43 18.28
C GLN A 479 -1.89 12.87 18.66
N ALA A 480 -1.78 13.18 19.95
CA ALA A 480 -1.15 14.42 20.36
C ALA A 480 0.31 14.45 19.86
N GLU A 481 0.69 15.52 19.16
CA GLU A 481 2.07 15.87 18.81
C GLU A 481 2.90 16.04 20.08
N GLN A 482 3.28 14.92 20.69
CA GLN A 482 4.37 14.92 21.65
C GLN A 482 5.64 15.24 20.87
N GLN A 483 6.38 16.24 21.33
CA GLN A 483 7.77 16.45 20.92
C GLN A 483 8.45 15.08 20.89
N LYS A 484 8.93 14.68 19.70
CA LYS A 484 9.61 13.39 19.55
C LYS A 484 10.64 13.26 20.65
N ILE A 485 10.55 12.19 21.42
CA ILE A 485 11.46 11.96 22.53
C ILE A 485 12.86 11.88 21.92
N SER A 486 13.67 12.91 22.16
CA SER A 486 15.04 12.97 21.67
C SER A 486 15.90 12.17 22.63
N ILE A 487 16.33 10.99 22.17
CA ILE A 487 17.20 10.13 22.96
C ILE A 487 18.63 10.65 22.76
N ARG A 488 19.31 10.99 23.87
CA ARG A 488 20.71 11.41 23.82
C ARG A 488 21.58 10.19 23.51
N ILE A 489 22.28 10.23 22.39
CA ILE A 489 23.13 9.11 21.94
C ILE A 489 24.57 9.36 22.33
N GLU A 490 25.14 8.40 23.04
CA GLU A 490 26.56 8.42 23.36
C GLU A 490 27.40 8.26 22.09
N LYS A 491 28.27 9.23 21.85
CA LYS A 491 29.25 9.18 20.77
C LYS A 491 30.47 8.41 21.25
N GLY A 492 30.95 7.49 20.42
CA GLY A 492 32.21 6.79 20.62
C GLY A 492 32.56 5.92 19.43
N THR A 493 33.59 5.09 19.56
CA THR A 493 33.97 4.12 18.54
C THR A 493 33.38 2.76 18.84
N PHE A 494 33.19 1.94 17.80
CA PHE A 494 32.76 0.56 17.98
C PHE A 494 33.90 -0.31 18.54
N GLU A 495 33.54 -1.37 19.26
CA GLU A 495 34.53 -2.30 19.84
C GLU A 495 35.14 -3.18 18.75
N TRP A 496 36.45 -3.02 18.50
CA TRP A 496 37.14 -3.80 17.47
C TRP A 496 38.58 -4.11 17.85
N SER A 497 38.93 -5.40 17.88
CA SER A 497 40.29 -5.87 18.13
C SER A 497 40.92 -6.39 16.84
N LEU A 498 42.03 -5.79 16.42
CA LEU A 498 42.80 -6.23 15.23
C LEU A 498 43.17 -7.71 15.29
N GLY A 499 43.51 -8.23 16.48
CA GLY A 499 43.80 -9.65 16.67
C GLY A 499 42.59 -10.54 16.35
N THR A 500 41.41 -10.18 16.85
CA THR A 500 40.17 -10.95 16.57
C THR A 500 39.80 -10.92 15.09
N VAL A 501 40.00 -9.79 14.41
CA VAL A 501 39.77 -9.64 12.97
C VAL A 501 40.72 -10.53 12.19
N PHE A 502 42.00 -10.48 12.52
CA PHE A 502 43.02 -11.26 11.85
C PHE A 502 42.73 -12.76 11.92
N VAL A 503 42.31 -13.25 13.09
CA VAL A 503 41.89 -14.66 13.26
C VAL A 503 40.66 -14.98 12.39
N LYS A 504 39.62 -14.13 12.37
CA LYS A 504 38.43 -14.32 11.54
C LYS A 504 38.77 -14.32 10.04
N VAL A 505 39.68 -13.46 9.61
CA VAL A 505 40.18 -13.40 8.22
C VAL A 505 40.91 -14.69 7.85
N ILE A 506 41.82 -15.19 8.69
CA ILE A 506 42.51 -16.47 8.45
C ILE A 506 41.51 -17.61 8.35
N LYS A 507 40.55 -17.69 9.28
CA LYS A 507 39.50 -18.71 9.27
C LYS A 507 38.68 -18.67 7.97
N PHE A 508 38.29 -17.48 7.51
CA PHE A 508 37.54 -17.33 6.28
C PHE A 508 38.36 -17.70 5.04
N ILE A 509 39.64 -17.32 4.99
CA ILE A 509 40.55 -17.70 3.90
C ILE A 509 40.77 -19.22 3.88
N LEU A 510 40.91 -19.87 5.04
CA LEU A 510 41.02 -21.32 5.15
C LEU A 510 39.75 -22.01 4.65
N PHE A 511 38.58 -21.52 5.07
CA PHE A 511 37.30 -22.00 4.55
C PHE A 511 37.22 -21.87 3.03
N LEU A 512 37.49 -20.69 2.47
CA LEU A 512 37.44 -20.46 1.02
C LEU A 512 38.43 -21.37 0.29
N SER A 513 39.65 -21.51 0.81
CA SER A 513 40.69 -22.32 0.17
C SER A 513 40.32 -23.81 0.16
N LEU A 514 39.99 -24.36 1.33
CA LEU A 514 39.73 -25.80 1.52
C LEU A 514 38.35 -26.23 1.00
N SER A 515 37.33 -25.39 1.17
CA SER A 515 35.93 -25.77 0.93
C SER A 515 35.38 -25.29 -0.41
N CYS A 516 35.99 -24.27 -1.01
CA CYS A 516 35.52 -23.72 -2.29
C CYS A 516 36.58 -23.85 -3.39
N VAL A 517 37.75 -23.24 -3.20
CA VAL A 517 38.79 -23.14 -4.24
C VAL A 517 39.34 -24.51 -4.62
N ILE A 518 39.72 -25.36 -3.65
CA ILE A 518 40.30 -26.68 -3.93
C ILE A 518 39.29 -27.61 -4.64
N PRO A 519 38.07 -27.82 -4.13
CA PRO A 519 37.08 -28.66 -4.82
C PRO A 519 36.75 -28.14 -6.21
N GLY A 520 36.45 -26.84 -6.34
CA GLY A 520 36.18 -26.23 -7.63
C GLY A 520 37.35 -26.35 -8.61
N PHE A 521 38.60 -26.25 -8.12
CA PHE A 521 39.80 -26.47 -8.92
C PHE A 521 39.92 -27.91 -9.41
N LEU A 522 39.66 -28.91 -8.56
CA LEU A 522 39.69 -30.32 -8.97
C LEU A 522 38.68 -30.62 -10.07
N VAL A 523 37.52 -29.96 -10.03
CA VAL A 523 36.47 -30.05 -11.04
C VAL A 523 36.89 -29.43 -12.38
N ILE A 524 37.56 -28.27 -12.39
CA ILE A 524 37.92 -27.56 -13.63
C ILE A 524 39.35 -27.82 -14.14
N GLY A 525 40.25 -28.33 -13.30
CA GLY A 525 41.71 -28.20 -13.44
C GLY A 525 42.31 -28.80 -14.71
N LYS A 526 41.69 -29.82 -15.31
CA LYS A 526 42.16 -30.40 -16.59
C LYS A 526 41.77 -29.56 -17.82
N VAL A 527 40.74 -28.72 -17.72
CA VAL A 527 40.20 -27.93 -18.85
C VAL A 527 40.87 -26.56 -18.98
N PHE A 528 41.46 -26.04 -17.90
CA PHE A 528 41.99 -24.67 -17.82
C PHE A 528 43.51 -24.58 -17.70
N LYS A 529 44.24 -25.63 -18.08
CA LYS A 529 45.71 -25.75 -17.91
C LYS A 529 46.55 -24.61 -18.54
N ASN A 530 46.00 -23.88 -19.51
CA ASN A 530 46.67 -22.78 -20.23
C ASN A 530 46.08 -21.38 -19.96
N ARG A 531 45.23 -21.22 -18.92
CA ARG A 531 44.58 -19.95 -18.58
C ARG A 531 45.30 -19.25 -17.42
N SER A 532 44.98 -17.97 -17.22
CA SER A 532 45.54 -17.18 -16.12
C SER A 532 45.14 -17.76 -14.76
N LEU A 533 46.06 -17.75 -13.80
CA LEU A 533 45.80 -18.18 -12.43
C LEU A 533 44.59 -17.48 -11.81
N TYR A 534 44.44 -16.16 -11.99
CA TYR A 534 43.33 -15.42 -11.40
C TYR A 534 41.96 -15.81 -12.00
N GLN A 535 41.91 -16.15 -13.29
CA GLN A 535 40.68 -16.64 -13.93
C GLN A 535 40.31 -18.03 -13.38
N VAL A 536 41.31 -18.89 -13.22
CA VAL A 536 41.13 -20.22 -12.64
C VAL A 536 40.67 -20.11 -11.20
N LEU A 537 41.26 -19.22 -10.40
CA LEU A 537 40.84 -18.98 -9.02
C LEU A 537 39.40 -18.47 -8.96
N PHE A 538 39.02 -17.49 -9.77
CA PHE A 538 37.64 -17.01 -9.85
C PHE A 538 36.66 -18.14 -10.15
N LEU A 539 36.88 -18.90 -11.23
CA LEU A 539 35.99 -20.00 -11.62
C LEU A 539 35.94 -21.10 -10.56
N SER A 540 37.08 -21.45 -9.98
CA SER A 540 37.17 -22.45 -8.91
C SER A 540 36.39 -22.01 -7.67
N THR A 541 36.55 -20.75 -7.25
CA THR A 541 35.80 -20.20 -6.12
C THR A 541 34.31 -20.28 -6.37
N VAL A 542 33.80 -19.79 -7.50
CA VAL A 542 32.36 -19.73 -7.78
C VAL A 542 31.75 -21.12 -7.90
N ILE A 543 32.41 -22.03 -8.62
CA ILE A 543 31.95 -23.42 -8.75
C ILE A 543 31.96 -24.11 -7.38
N GLY A 544 33.03 -23.89 -6.60
CA GLY A 544 33.15 -24.41 -5.24
C GLY A 544 32.07 -23.89 -4.29
N LEU A 545 31.70 -22.60 -4.38
CA LEU A 545 30.60 -22.04 -3.58
C LEU A 545 29.28 -22.75 -3.89
N VAL A 546 28.97 -22.96 -5.18
CA VAL A 546 27.76 -23.68 -5.60
C VAL A 546 27.80 -25.14 -5.16
N GLU A 547 28.93 -25.83 -5.36
CA GLU A 547 29.13 -27.22 -4.96
C GLU A 547 28.97 -27.41 -3.45
N MET A 548 29.67 -26.58 -2.66
CA MET A 548 29.59 -26.57 -1.20
C MET A 548 28.17 -26.34 -0.70
N THR A 549 27.44 -25.40 -1.31
CA THR A 549 26.05 -25.10 -0.95
C THR A 549 25.12 -26.29 -1.25
N LEU A 550 25.24 -26.89 -2.43
CA LEU A 550 24.42 -28.05 -2.82
C LEU A 550 24.71 -29.29 -1.96
N LEU A 551 25.98 -29.56 -1.67
CA LEU A 551 26.35 -30.68 -0.79
C LEU A 551 25.87 -30.44 0.64
N PHE A 552 26.03 -29.23 1.17
CA PHE A 552 25.53 -28.89 2.48
C PHE A 552 23.99 -28.99 2.55
N TYR A 553 23.29 -28.58 1.50
CA TYR A 553 21.84 -28.75 1.36
C TYR A 553 21.46 -30.24 1.43
N ILE A 554 22.05 -31.07 0.56
CA ILE A 554 21.74 -32.51 0.47
C ILE A 554 22.07 -33.23 1.78
N PHE A 555 23.26 -33.01 2.35
CA PHE A 555 23.65 -33.63 3.62
C PHE A 555 22.79 -33.17 4.79
N SER A 556 22.32 -31.91 4.77
CA SER A 556 21.40 -31.41 5.78
C SER A 556 20.01 -32.05 5.67
N LEU A 557 19.47 -32.17 4.45
CA LEU A 557 18.19 -32.84 4.21
C LEU A 557 18.22 -34.30 4.66
N LEU A 558 19.33 -34.98 4.43
CA LEU A 558 19.55 -36.37 4.81
C LEU A 558 20.00 -36.55 6.26
N LYS A 559 20.08 -35.47 7.06
CA LYS A 559 20.53 -35.46 8.46
C LYS A 559 21.93 -36.07 8.68
N ILE A 560 22.81 -35.95 7.69
CA ILE A 560 24.20 -36.49 7.66
C ILE A 560 25.23 -35.37 7.39
N ARG A 561 25.00 -34.18 7.96
CA ARG A 561 25.84 -32.98 7.78
C ARG A 561 27.33 -33.21 8.03
N PHE A 562 27.68 -34.12 8.95
CA PHE A 562 29.07 -34.43 9.29
C PHE A 562 29.89 -34.99 8.11
N LEU A 563 29.25 -35.53 7.06
CA LEU A 563 29.93 -36.01 5.85
C LEU A 563 30.62 -34.90 5.05
N ILE A 564 30.37 -33.63 5.37
CA ILE A 564 31.12 -32.53 4.79
C ILE A 564 32.60 -32.58 5.15
N TYR A 565 32.98 -32.99 6.37
CA TYR A 565 34.39 -33.05 6.79
C TYR A 565 35.18 -34.13 6.02
N PRO A 566 34.69 -35.39 5.89
CA PRO A 566 35.29 -36.37 4.99
C PRO A 566 35.40 -35.90 3.54
N TYR A 567 34.38 -35.25 3.00
CA TYR A 567 34.41 -34.70 1.65
C TYR A 567 35.55 -33.68 1.48
N LEU A 568 35.71 -32.75 2.42
CA LEU A 568 36.80 -31.77 2.40
C LEU A 568 38.18 -32.44 2.49
N LEU A 569 38.32 -33.45 3.36
CA LEU A 569 39.57 -34.21 3.50
C LEU A 569 39.94 -34.96 2.23
N ILE A 570 38.97 -35.61 1.58
CA ILE A 570 39.18 -36.33 0.31
C ILE A 570 39.64 -35.36 -0.78
N ASN A 571 38.97 -34.20 -0.92
CA ASN A 571 39.37 -33.19 -1.91
C ASN A 571 40.78 -32.65 -1.62
N LEU A 572 41.13 -32.42 -0.36
CA LEU A 572 42.49 -32.03 0.01
C LEU A 572 43.52 -33.10 -0.40
N ILE A 573 43.27 -34.38 -0.08
CA ILE A 573 44.16 -35.49 -0.47
C ILE A 573 44.31 -35.59 -1.98
N LEU A 574 43.20 -35.50 -2.74
CA LEU A 574 43.21 -35.53 -4.20
C LEU A 574 44.01 -34.36 -4.77
N PHE A 575 43.84 -33.16 -4.21
CA PHE A 575 44.59 -31.98 -4.61
C PHE A 575 46.09 -32.15 -4.36
N LEU A 576 46.49 -32.57 -3.16
CA LEU A 576 47.90 -32.84 -2.83
C LEU A 576 48.49 -33.91 -3.77
N LYS A 577 47.76 -35.00 -4.05
CA LYS A 577 48.21 -36.13 -4.87
C LYS A 577 48.35 -35.77 -6.36
N PHE A 578 47.38 -35.07 -6.94
CA PHE A 578 47.35 -34.84 -8.40
C PHE A 578 47.99 -33.52 -8.83
N TYR A 579 48.03 -32.51 -7.95
CA TYR A 579 48.45 -31.16 -8.32
C TYR A 579 49.89 -30.83 -7.92
N ILE A 580 50.30 -31.10 -6.67
CA ILE A 580 51.66 -30.76 -6.19
C ILE A 580 52.77 -31.37 -7.06
N PRO A 581 52.70 -32.66 -7.48
CA PRO A 581 53.72 -33.26 -8.34
C PRO A 581 53.82 -32.62 -9.75
N ASN A 582 52.76 -31.96 -10.23
CA ASN A 582 52.66 -31.35 -11.56
C ASN A 582 52.77 -29.81 -11.56
N SER A 583 53.08 -29.20 -10.42
CA SER A 583 52.99 -27.75 -10.16
C SER A 583 54.00 -26.86 -10.89
N LYS A 584 55.00 -27.43 -11.59
CA LYS A 584 56.03 -26.68 -12.36
C LYS A 584 55.49 -25.87 -13.56
N ARG A 585 54.17 -25.74 -13.74
CA ARG A 585 53.53 -25.09 -14.90
C ARG A 585 52.45 -24.04 -14.53
N ILE A 586 52.50 -23.44 -13.35
CA ILE A 586 51.57 -22.34 -13.01
C ILE A 586 52.09 -21.04 -13.64
N ASN A 587 51.36 -20.53 -14.62
CA ASN A 587 51.66 -19.23 -15.22
C ASN A 587 51.10 -18.11 -14.31
N ILE A 588 51.87 -17.71 -13.30
CA ILE A 588 51.57 -16.50 -12.52
C ILE A 588 51.75 -15.30 -13.47
N PRO A 589 50.68 -14.54 -13.76
CA PRO A 589 50.82 -13.38 -14.64
C PRO A 589 51.76 -12.38 -13.97
N LYS A 590 52.95 -12.16 -14.55
CA LYS A 590 53.83 -11.08 -14.08
C LYS A 590 53.11 -9.75 -14.36
N VAL A 591 52.84 -8.96 -13.32
CA VAL A 591 52.33 -7.59 -13.44
C VAL A 591 53.44 -6.72 -14.05
N LYS A 592 53.55 -6.73 -15.37
CA LYS A 592 54.65 -6.07 -16.11
C LYS A 592 54.25 -4.73 -16.72
N GLN A 593 52.96 -4.49 -16.96
CA GLN A 593 52.46 -3.31 -17.68
C GLN A 593 51.67 -2.41 -16.73
N ARG A 594 51.83 -1.08 -16.88
CA ARG A 594 51.09 -0.06 -16.09
C ARG A 594 49.57 -0.26 -16.13
N LEU A 595 49.02 -0.75 -17.24
CA LEU A 595 47.60 -1.04 -17.40
C LEU A 595 47.10 -2.22 -16.56
N ASP A 596 47.94 -3.23 -16.29
CA ASP A 596 47.56 -4.36 -15.43
C ASP A 596 47.48 -3.90 -13.97
N LEU A 597 48.43 -3.05 -13.55
CA LEU A 597 48.38 -2.42 -12.24
C LEU A 597 47.15 -1.51 -12.09
N ALA A 598 46.81 -0.71 -13.11
CA ALA A 598 45.62 0.15 -13.08
C ALA A 598 44.32 -0.66 -12.90
N ASN A 599 44.16 -1.78 -13.62
CA ASN A 599 42.98 -2.65 -13.47
C ASN A 599 42.92 -3.28 -12.08
N LEU A 600 44.05 -3.76 -11.55
CA LEU A 600 44.11 -4.32 -10.20
C LEU A 600 43.77 -3.28 -9.12
N THR A 601 44.33 -2.07 -9.22
CA THR A 601 44.00 -0.96 -8.32
C THR A 601 42.52 -0.60 -8.39
N LEU A 602 41.94 -0.56 -9.60
CA LEU A 602 40.51 -0.27 -9.78
C LEU A 602 39.62 -1.37 -9.16
N ILE A 603 39.98 -2.64 -9.30
CA ILE A 603 39.26 -3.75 -8.66
C ILE A 603 39.32 -3.61 -7.13
N SER A 604 40.49 -3.30 -6.57
CA SER A 604 40.65 -3.12 -5.12
C SER A 604 39.85 -1.93 -4.60
N LEU A 605 39.97 -0.76 -5.24
CA LEU A 605 39.22 0.44 -4.84
C LEU A 605 37.71 0.25 -5.01
N GLY A 606 37.28 -0.37 -6.11
CA GLY A 606 35.88 -0.70 -6.35
C GLY A 606 35.31 -1.67 -5.32
N THR A 607 36.12 -2.65 -4.89
CA THR A 607 35.74 -3.58 -3.83
C THR A 607 35.52 -2.85 -2.51
N VAL A 608 36.46 -1.98 -2.10
CA VAL A 608 36.30 -1.17 -0.89
C VAL A 608 35.05 -0.30 -0.99
N PHE A 609 34.83 0.34 -2.13
CA PHE A 609 33.69 1.23 -2.35
C PHE A 609 32.33 0.51 -2.22
N GLN A 610 32.14 -0.64 -2.86
CA GLN A 610 30.89 -1.41 -2.79
C GLN A 610 30.63 -2.10 -1.45
N VAL A 611 31.61 -2.16 -0.56
CA VAL A 611 31.46 -2.73 0.79
C VAL A 611 30.98 -1.68 1.79
N ILE A 612 31.13 -0.39 1.49
CA ILE A 612 30.73 0.73 2.37
C ILE A 612 29.29 0.56 2.91
N PRO A 613 28.26 0.22 2.08
CA PRO A 613 26.88 0.17 2.57
C PRO A 613 26.59 -0.95 3.58
N THR A 614 27.37 -2.02 3.58
CA THR A 614 27.15 -3.16 4.47
C THR A 614 28.08 -3.15 5.68
N PHE A 615 29.30 -2.62 5.55
CA PHE A 615 30.40 -2.84 6.51
C PHE A 615 30.07 -2.56 7.99
N LYS A 616 29.40 -1.42 8.27
CA LYS A 616 29.14 -0.96 9.64
C LYS A 616 27.96 -1.66 10.33
N ASN A 617 27.10 -2.33 9.56
CA ASN A 617 25.88 -2.93 10.08
C ASN A 617 26.23 -4.05 11.06
N GLY A 618 25.54 -4.07 12.19
CA GLY A 618 25.75 -5.07 13.23
C GLY A 618 26.98 -4.87 14.11
N LEU A 619 27.74 -3.78 13.93
CA LEU A 619 28.80 -3.39 14.87
C LEU A 619 28.18 -2.81 16.15
N VAL A 620 28.84 -3.08 17.28
CA VAL A 620 28.41 -2.62 18.61
C VAL A 620 29.15 -1.32 18.95
N TYR A 621 28.37 -0.26 19.18
CA TYR A 621 28.78 1.08 19.59
C TYR A 621 28.37 1.30 21.07
N PRO A 622 28.78 2.41 21.72
CA PRO A 622 28.35 2.70 23.10
C PRO A 622 26.82 2.72 23.27
N PHE A 623 26.08 3.16 22.24
CA PHE A 623 24.62 3.18 22.22
C PHE A 623 23.96 1.81 21.95
N GLY A 624 24.73 0.76 21.67
CA GLY A 624 24.25 -0.55 21.22
C GLY A 624 24.59 -0.86 19.75
N GLN A 625 23.82 -1.75 19.13
CA GLN A 625 24.09 -2.26 17.78
C GLN A 625 23.36 -1.45 16.71
N GLY A 626 24.07 -0.95 15.69
CA GLY A 626 23.50 -0.07 14.65
C GLY A 626 23.28 -0.72 13.28
N PHE A 627 22.24 -0.25 12.57
CA PHE A 627 21.87 -0.67 11.21
C PHE A 627 21.56 0.54 10.30
N TRP A 628 21.98 0.46 9.04
CA TRP A 628 21.86 1.50 8.02
C TRP A 628 21.14 1.00 6.78
N GLY A 629 20.25 1.86 6.26
CA GLY A 629 19.54 1.60 5.01
C GLY A 629 18.69 0.32 5.07
N PRO A 630 18.61 -0.45 3.97
CA PRO A 630 17.79 -1.67 3.92
C PRO A 630 18.22 -2.77 4.89
N ASN A 631 19.47 -2.75 5.38
CA ASN A 631 19.97 -3.77 6.30
C ASN A 631 19.25 -3.79 7.65
N THR A 632 18.58 -2.68 8.00
CA THR A 632 17.70 -2.58 9.17
C THR A 632 16.57 -3.62 9.15
N HIS A 633 16.12 -4.01 7.95
CA HIS A 633 15.06 -5.01 7.76
C HIS A 633 15.61 -6.27 7.07
N ASP A 634 16.12 -6.14 5.84
CA ASP A 634 16.55 -7.27 5.01
C ASP A 634 17.82 -7.95 5.56
N GLY A 635 18.76 -7.16 6.09
CA GLY A 635 19.97 -7.68 6.71
C GLY A 635 19.66 -8.49 7.97
N VAL A 636 18.71 -8.00 8.77
CA VAL A 636 18.20 -8.69 9.97
C VAL A 636 17.46 -9.98 9.60
N TRP A 637 16.65 -9.96 8.52
CA TRP A 637 16.01 -11.15 7.95
C TRP A 637 17.02 -12.23 7.55
N HIS A 638 18.10 -11.87 6.86
CA HIS A 638 19.14 -12.84 6.50
C HIS A 638 19.76 -13.48 7.76
N ILE A 639 20.04 -12.69 8.80
CA ILE A 639 20.61 -13.22 10.04
C ILE A 639 19.64 -14.20 10.73
N SER A 640 18.36 -13.85 10.87
CA SER A 640 17.36 -14.72 11.49
C SER A 640 17.21 -16.04 10.74
N LEU A 641 17.18 -16.00 9.41
CA LEU A 641 17.10 -17.18 8.56
C LEU A 641 18.35 -18.07 8.66
N ILE A 642 19.55 -17.48 8.61
CA ILE A 642 20.82 -18.23 8.73
C ILE A 642 20.89 -18.97 10.07
N ASN A 643 20.43 -18.34 11.15
CA ASN A 643 20.40 -18.95 12.47
C ASN A 643 19.46 -20.17 12.54
N GLN A 644 18.32 -20.16 11.83
CA GLN A 644 17.46 -21.35 11.72
C GLN A 644 18.09 -22.43 10.81
N LEU A 645 18.76 -22.05 9.72
CA LEU A 645 19.43 -23.00 8.83
C LEU A 645 20.57 -23.77 9.51
N LEU A 646 21.24 -23.15 10.50
CA LEU A 646 22.22 -23.82 11.35
C LEU A 646 21.60 -24.98 12.15
N LYS A 647 20.30 -24.91 12.47
CA LYS A 647 19.57 -25.95 13.21
C LYS A 647 19.05 -27.04 12.28
N SER A 648 18.30 -26.67 11.24
CA SER A 648 17.62 -27.63 10.35
C SER A 648 17.53 -27.11 8.90
N VAL A 649 17.39 -28.04 7.96
CA VAL A 649 17.09 -27.76 6.54
C VAL A 649 16.01 -28.76 6.08
N PRO A 650 14.87 -28.31 5.53
CA PRO A 650 14.44 -26.91 5.46
C PRO A 650 14.31 -26.27 6.86
N PRO A 651 14.56 -24.96 7.01
CA PRO A 651 14.53 -24.30 8.31
C PRO A 651 13.08 -24.14 8.79
N GLU A 652 12.90 -24.12 10.11
CA GLU A 652 11.69 -23.53 10.69
C GLU A 652 11.62 -22.05 10.31
N ASN A 653 10.41 -21.54 10.07
CA ASN A 653 10.22 -20.14 9.74
C ASN A 653 10.58 -19.25 10.96
N PRO A 654 11.65 -18.42 10.89
CA PRO A 654 12.13 -17.66 12.03
C PRO A 654 11.11 -16.68 12.61
N ILE A 655 10.16 -16.23 11.80
CA ILE A 655 9.21 -15.16 12.11
C ILE A 655 7.76 -15.67 12.27
N PHE A 656 7.55 -16.98 12.13
CA PHE A 656 6.25 -17.62 12.22
C PHE A 656 6.43 -19.07 12.70
N SER A 657 6.64 -19.22 14.00
CA SER A 657 7.00 -20.52 14.62
C SER A 657 6.00 -21.65 14.32
N GLY A 658 6.47 -22.89 14.38
CA GLY A 658 5.67 -24.08 14.11
C GLY A 658 5.42 -24.38 12.62
N GLU A 659 5.85 -23.50 11.71
CA GLU A 659 5.79 -23.71 10.26
C GLU A 659 7.19 -23.89 9.65
N ILE A 660 7.29 -24.74 8.64
CA ILE A 660 8.51 -24.89 7.84
C ILE A 660 8.54 -23.77 6.78
N LEU A 661 9.68 -23.10 6.62
CA LEU A 661 9.82 -22.05 5.61
C LEU A 661 9.60 -22.62 4.20
N LYS A 662 8.65 -22.03 3.46
CA LYS A 662 8.36 -22.32 2.06
C LYS A 662 8.33 -21.02 1.25
N ASN A 663 8.38 -21.15 -0.07
CA ASN A 663 8.28 -20.03 -1.02
C ASN A 663 9.46 -19.02 -0.96
N TYR A 664 10.63 -19.45 -0.48
CA TYR A 664 11.83 -18.61 -0.36
C TYR A 664 13.08 -19.29 -0.92
N HIS A 665 14.01 -18.49 -1.47
CA HIS A 665 15.28 -18.94 -2.04
C HIS A 665 16.45 -18.72 -1.06
N PHE A 666 16.73 -19.71 -0.21
CA PHE A 666 17.67 -19.55 0.91
C PHE A 666 19.11 -20.05 0.62
N PHE A 667 19.54 -20.28 -0.62
CA PHE A 667 20.88 -20.85 -0.86
C PHE A 667 22.04 -19.90 -0.52
N TYR A 668 21.83 -18.58 -0.62
CA TYR A 668 22.80 -17.62 -0.08
C TYR A 668 22.93 -17.80 1.43
N ASP A 669 21.82 -17.83 2.14
CA ASP A 669 21.78 -17.99 3.59
C ASP A 669 22.38 -19.34 4.01
N LEU A 670 22.10 -20.39 3.25
CA LEU A 670 22.64 -21.73 3.47
C LEU A 670 24.16 -21.79 3.28
N LEU A 671 24.69 -21.07 2.30
CA LEU A 671 26.13 -20.93 2.09
C LEU A 671 26.80 -20.21 3.28
N VAL A 672 26.16 -19.18 3.82
CA VAL A 672 26.64 -18.49 5.03
C VAL A 672 26.56 -19.42 6.25
N ALA A 673 25.45 -20.16 6.41
CA ALA A 673 25.27 -21.14 7.47
C ALA A 673 26.33 -22.25 7.41
N ALA A 674 26.65 -22.76 6.22
CA ALA A 674 27.71 -23.75 6.02
C ALA A 674 29.08 -23.22 6.48
N THR A 675 29.37 -21.94 6.20
CA THR A 675 30.61 -21.29 6.65
C THR A 675 30.65 -21.14 8.16
N ALA A 676 29.57 -20.65 8.77
CA ALA A 676 29.45 -20.53 10.22
C ALA A 676 29.60 -21.90 10.91
N TYR A 677 29.00 -22.95 10.33
CA TYR A 677 29.11 -24.33 10.82
C TYR A 677 30.55 -24.87 10.77
N LEU A 678 31.30 -24.58 9.70
CA LEU A 678 32.65 -25.13 9.50
C LEU A 678 33.76 -24.40 10.27
N VAL A 679 33.69 -23.07 10.37
CA VAL A 679 34.80 -22.26 10.95
C VAL A 679 34.40 -21.37 12.14
N SER A 680 33.13 -21.38 12.53
CA SER A 680 32.59 -20.67 13.70
C SER A 680 32.90 -19.17 13.68
N ILE A 681 32.70 -18.53 12.53
CA ILE A 681 32.71 -17.06 12.40
C ILE A 681 31.27 -16.57 12.69
N PRO A 682 31.08 -15.48 13.47
CA PRO A 682 29.75 -14.92 13.72
C PRO A 682 29.01 -14.60 12.42
N VAL A 683 27.72 -14.97 12.37
CA VAL A 683 26.86 -14.78 11.18
C VAL A 683 26.84 -13.32 10.73
N ILE A 684 26.78 -12.39 11.68
CA ILE A 684 26.75 -10.94 11.41
C ILE A 684 28.03 -10.43 10.70
N ASP A 685 29.19 -11.04 10.98
CA ASP A 685 30.44 -10.70 10.30
C ASP A 685 30.47 -11.30 8.89
N LEU A 686 29.92 -12.50 8.72
CA LEU A 686 29.83 -13.14 7.41
C LEU A 686 28.92 -12.35 6.46
N VAL A 687 27.73 -11.97 6.92
CA VAL A 687 26.73 -11.24 6.13
C VAL A 687 27.22 -9.86 5.73
N PHE A 688 27.74 -9.07 6.68
CA PHE A 688 28.02 -7.65 6.43
C PHE A 688 29.44 -7.31 5.97
N ARG A 689 30.41 -8.22 6.17
CA ARG A 689 31.83 -7.95 5.92
C ARG A 689 32.49 -8.97 4.99
N PHE A 690 32.49 -10.26 5.33
CA PHE A 690 33.27 -11.25 4.57
C PHE A 690 32.69 -11.57 3.18
N TYR A 691 31.40 -11.89 3.08
CA TYR A 691 30.78 -12.17 1.78
C TYR A 691 30.68 -10.94 0.87
N PRO A 692 30.33 -9.73 1.36
CA PRO A 692 30.39 -8.52 0.54
C PRO A 692 31.75 -8.27 -0.12
N VAL A 693 32.85 -8.46 0.63
CA VAL A 693 34.21 -8.34 0.09
C VAL A 693 34.46 -9.42 -0.96
N LEU A 694 34.11 -10.67 -0.69
CA LEU A 694 34.27 -11.77 -1.63
C LEU A 694 33.49 -11.54 -2.93
N PHE A 695 32.25 -11.07 -2.82
CA PHE A 695 31.37 -10.84 -3.95
C PHE A 695 31.86 -9.69 -4.82
N SER A 696 32.17 -8.53 -4.23
CA SER A 696 32.72 -7.41 -4.99
C SER A 696 34.07 -7.75 -5.64
N LEU A 697 34.97 -8.44 -4.93
CA LEU A 697 36.24 -8.88 -5.52
C LEU A 697 36.03 -9.84 -6.70
N SER A 698 35.14 -10.81 -6.54
CA SER A 698 34.79 -11.78 -7.58
C SER A 698 34.10 -11.12 -8.77
N LEU A 699 33.24 -10.12 -8.53
CA LEU A 699 32.61 -9.31 -9.58
C LEU A 699 33.68 -8.64 -10.46
N GLY A 700 34.70 -8.01 -9.86
CA GLY A 700 35.78 -7.37 -10.59
C GLY A 700 36.65 -8.34 -11.40
N ILE A 701 37.15 -9.40 -10.74
CA ILE A 701 38.00 -10.41 -11.41
C ILE A 701 37.23 -11.13 -12.51
N GLY A 702 35.99 -11.54 -12.23
CA GLY A 702 35.10 -12.19 -13.18
C GLY A 702 34.82 -11.30 -14.40
N THR A 703 34.53 -10.02 -14.18
CA THR A 703 34.27 -9.05 -15.25
C THR A 703 35.50 -8.81 -16.12
N TYR A 704 36.68 -8.66 -15.52
CA TYR A 704 37.94 -8.51 -16.25
C TYR A 704 38.13 -9.64 -17.28
N TYR A 705 38.01 -10.90 -16.82
CA TYR A 705 38.20 -12.05 -17.70
C TYR A 705 37.04 -12.27 -18.66
N LEU A 706 35.81 -11.91 -18.29
CA LEU A 706 34.67 -11.96 -19.20
C LEU A 706 34.92 -11.05 -20.42
N ILE A 707 35.38 -9.81 -20.20
CA ILE A 707 35.68 -8.87 -21.28
C ILE A 707 36.85 -9.37 -22.14
N SER A 708 37.91 -9.89 -21.52
CA SER A 708 39.00 -10.52 -22.26
C SER A 708 38.51 -11.65 -23.18
N ASN A 709 37.67 -12.56 -22.66
CA ASN A 709 37.16 -13.68 -23.45
C ASN A 709 36.22 -13.25 -24.58
N LEU A 710 35.46 -12.17 -24.41
CA LEU A 710 34.47 -11.70 -25.39
C LEU A 710 35.07 -10.80 -26.49
N PHE A 711 36.06 -9.98 -26.15
CA PHE A 711 36.49 -8.87 -27.00
C PHE A 711 37.97 -8.85 -27.39
N GLU A 712 38.84 -9.66 -26.78
CA GLU A 712 40.28 -9.60 -27.04
C GLU A 712 40.65 -9.91 -28.49
N GLU A 713 40.01 -10.91 -29.09
CA GLU A 713 40.23 -11.28 -30.49
C GLU A 713 39.91 -10.12 -31.45
N ARG A 714 38.90 -9.32 -31.11
CA ARG A 714 38.41 -8.22 -31.96
C ARG A 714 39.14 -6.90 -31.71
N LEU A 715 39.41 -6.56 -30.46
CA LEU A 715 39.97 -5.25 -30.07
C LEU A 715 41.50 -5.28 -29.99
N GLY A 716 42.10 -6.45 -29.85
CA GLY A 716 43.49 -6.61 -29.47
C GLY A 716 43.73 -6.38 -27.98
N ARG A 717 44.86 -6.87 -27.49
CA ARG A 717 45.16 -6.96 -26.05
C ARG A 717 45.16 -5.62 -25.31
N ILE A 718 45.74 -4.57 -25.90
CA ILE A 718 45.85 -3.24 -25.25
C ILE A 718 44.47 -2.58 -25.14
N ASN A 719 43.73 -2.50 -26.25
CA ASN A 719 42.39 -1.89 -26.25
C ASN A 719 41.42 -2.64 -25.34
N THR A 720 41.54 -3.97 -25.26
CA THR A 720 40.73 -4.77 -24.33
C THR A 720 41.00 -4.40 -22.88
N LYS A 721 42.26 -4.19 -22.48
CA LYS A 721 42.61 -3.72 -21.13
C LYS A 721 42.06 -2.33 -20.83
N ILE A 722 42.03 -1.43 -21.81
CA ILE A 722 41.46 -0.08 -21.66
C ILE A 722 39.92 -0.15 -21.58
N ALA A 723 39.28 -0.93 -22.45
CA ALA A 723 37.84 -1.18 -22.38
C ALA A 723 37.44 -1.79 -21.03
N THR A 724 38.29 -2.66 -20.49
CA THR A 724 38.10 -3.25 -19.17
C THR A 724 38.15 -2.20 -18.05
N LEU A 725 39.07 -1.22 -18.11
CA LEU A 725 39.09 -0.11 -17.15
C LEU A 725 37.77 0.66 -17.14
N PHE A 726 37.27 1.08 -18.31
CA PHE A 726 36.00 1.80 -18.40
C PHE A 726 34.80 0.96 -17.95
N SER A 727 34.80 -0.33 -18.29
CA SER A 727 33.73 -1.25 -17.91
C SER A 727 33.71 -1.51 -16.41
N LEU A 728 34.87 -1.78 -15.79
CA LEU A 728 35.00 -1.94 -14.35
C LEU A 728 34.61 -0.66 -13.60
N TYR A 729 34.96 0.50 -14.16
CA TYR A 729 34.56 1.78 -13.58
C TYR A 729 33.03 1.94 -13.55
N LEU A 730 32.34 1.59 -14.64
CA LEU A 730 30.87 1.57 -14.67
C LEU A 730 30.27 0.51 -13.73
N VAL A 731 30.87 -0.67 -13.64
CA VAL A 731 30.39 -1.76 -12.77
C VAL A 731 30.45 -1.37 -11.30
N TYR A 732 31.52 -0.70 -10.86
CA TYR A 732 31.70 -0.32 -9.46
C TYR A 732 31.06 1.02 -9.07
N PHE A 733 31.12 2.01 -9.95
CA PHE A 733 30.86 3.40 -9.57
C PHE A 733 29.65 4.03 -10.24
N ALA A 734 29.09 3.46 -11.32
CA ALA A 734 27.98 4.13 -12.00
C ALA A 734 26.72 4.21 -11.13
N GLY A 735 26.13 5.40 -11.08
CA GLY A 735 24.83 5.65 -10.48
C GLY A 735 23.74 5.92 -11.52
N SER A 736 22.51 6.14 -11.05
CA SER A 736 21.40 6.61 -11.88
C SER A 736 21.55 8.11 -12.14
N PHE A 737 20.76 8.66 -13.07
CA PHE A 737 20.61 10.11 -13.20
C PHE A 737 19.67 10.74 -12.15
N GLY A 738 19.33 10.01 -11.08
CA GLY A 738 18.40 10.52 -10.06
C GLY A 738 18.94 11.73 -9.32
N TRP A 739 20.27 11.93 -9.32
CA TRP A 739 20.89 13.15 -8.82
C TRP A 739 20.43 14.42 -9.58
N ILE A 740 20.07 14.31 -10.86
CA ILE A 740 19.50 15.43 -11.63
C ILE A 740 18.11 15.76 -11.08
N VAL A 741 17.30 14.73 -10.83
CA VAL A 741 15.95 14.87 -10.28
C VAL A 741 16.00 15.52 -8.89
N SER A 742 16.82 14.98 -7.99
CA SER A 742 16.99 15.54 -6.64
C SER A 742 17.57 16.95 -6.67
N TYR A 743 18.49 17.26 -7.58
CA TYR A 743 19.03 18.61 -7.69
C TYR A 743 17.97 19.61 -8.15
N ILE A 744 17.14 19.25 -9.13
CA ILE A 744 16.03 20.09 -9.60
C ILE A 744 15.01 20.33 -8.47
N LYS A 745 14.69 19.30 -7.69
CA LYS A 745 13.63 19.35 -6.66
C LYS A 745 14.07 19.97 -5.34
N GLU A 746 15.24 19.57 -4.85
CA GLU A 746 15.69 19.81 -3.47
C GLU A 746 16.98 20.64 -3.40
N GLN A 747 17.58 20.98 -4.55
CA GLN A 747 18.89 21.64 -4.63
C GLN A 747 20.00 20.84 -3.91
N LYS A 748 19.85 19.51 -3.88
CA LYS A 748 20.79 18.56 -3.27
C LYS A 748 21.02 17.37 -4.19
N PHE A 749 22.24 16.84 -4.18
CA PHE A 749 22.51 15.58 -4.85
C PHE A 749 21.98 14.44 -3.98
N ALA A 750 21.11 13.59 -4.54
CA ALA A 750 20.54 12.40 -3.90
C ALA A 750 19.94 11.47 -4.99
N GLY A 751 18.97 10.63 -4.62
CA GLY A 751 18.04 10.03 -5.58
C GLY A 751 18.52 8.74 -6.26
N GLU A 752 19.31 7.88 -5.60
CA GLU A 752 19.71 6.58 -6.17
C GLU A 752 18.52 5.83 -6.78
N SER A 753 17.47 5.66 -5.99
CA SER A 753 16.23 4.95 -6.33
C SER A 753 15.12 5.87 -6.82
N ALA A 754 15.44 7.08 -7.32
CA ALA A 754 14.45 7.98 -7.91
C ALA A 754 13.66 7.32 -9.07
N PHE A 755 14.28 6.34 -9.73
CA PHE A 755 13.68 5.53 -10.80
C PHE A 755 13.48 4.07 -10.38
N TRP A 756 13.25 3.82 -9.08
CA TRP A 756 13.07 2.53 -8.40
C TRP A 756 14.29 1.63 -8.23
N ALA A 757 15.22 1.60 -9.19
CA ALA A 757 16.31 0.63 -9.14
C ALA A 757 17.53 1.11 -8.34
N ASN A 758 18.05 0.22 -7.48
CA ASN A 758 19.33 0.39 -6.82
C ASN A 758 20.49 0.32 -7.83
N GLN A 759 21.61 0.94 -7.48
CA GLN A 759 22.75 1.16 -8.37
C GLN A 759 24.00 0.40 -7.92
N SER A 760 25.14 0.63 -8.58
CA SER A 760 26.36 -0.16 -8.38
C SER A 760 26.88 -0.17 -6.95
N ILE A 761 26.74 0.94 -6.22
CA ILE A 761 27.15 1.03 -4.80
C ILE A 761 26.36 0.06 -3.91
N SER A 762 25.08 -0.14 -4.22
CA SER A 762 24.14 -0.97 -3.48
C SER A 762 24.19 -2.45 -3.84
N PHE A 763 25.21 -2.88 -4.61
CA PHE A 763 25.40 -4.27 -5.06
C PHE A 763 25.27 -5.29 -3.92
N ASN A 764 25.91 -5.03 -2.77
CA ASN A 764 25.92 -5.93 -1.63
C ASN A 764 24.70 -5.80 -0.69
N LEU A 765 23.79 -4.84 -0.92
CA LEU A 765 22.56 -4.73 -0.12
C LEU A 765 21.56 -5.86 -0.44
N ASN A 766 21.74 -6.56 -1.57
CA ASN A 766 20.99 -7.76 -1.93
C ASN A 766 21.96 -8.91 -2.20
N PRO A 767 22.42 -9.61 -1.14
CA PRO A 767 23.41 -10.67 -1.28
C PRO A 767 22.96 -11.83 -2.19
N PRO A 768 21.69 -12.29 -2.18
CA PRO A 768 21.16 -13.25 -3.16
C PRO A 768 21.38 -12.81 -4.62
N PHE A 769 21.12 -11.54 -4.93
CA PHE A 769 21.43 -10.97 -6.24
C PHE A 769 22.94 -10.99 -6.50
N ALA A 770 23.76 -10.52 -5.57
CA ALA A 770 25.21 -10.41 -5.74
C ALA A 770 25.87 -11.75 -6.11
N VAL A 771 25.58 -12.82 -5.36
CA VAL A 771 26.11 -14.16 -5.63
C VAL A 771 25.58 -14.72 -6.95
N SER A 772 24.29 -14.51 -7.26
CA SER A 772 23.71 -14.99 -8.51
C SER A 772 24.35 -14.33 -9.74
N LEU A 773 24.69 -13.04 -9.67
CA LEU A 773 25.37 -12.34 -10.77
C LEU A 773 26.76 -12.92 -11.01
N ILE A 774 27.50 -13.23 -9.95
CA ILE A 774 28.82 -13.85 -10.05
C ILE A 774 28.74 -15.25 -10.66
N ILE A 775 27.72 -16.04 -10.29
CA ILE A 775 27.42 -17.34 -10.90
C ILE A 775 27.11 -17.17 -12.39
N ILE A 776 26.32 -16.17 -12.78
CA ILE A 776 26.03 -15.87 -14.20
C ILE A 776 27.31 -15.50 -14.96
N ILE A 777 28.20 -14.69 -14.38
CA ILE A 777 29.48 -14.34 -15.01
C ILE A 777 30.33 -15.60 -15.23
N ALA A 778 30.42 -16.49 -14.24
CA ALA A 778 31.12 -17.76 -14.36
C ALA A 778 30.48 -18.65 -15.44
N LEU A 779 29.15 -18.77 -15.45
CA LEU A 779 28.38 -19.52 -16.44
C LEU A 779 28.68 -19.03 -17.87
N VAL A 780 28.63 -17.72 -18.11
CA VAL A 780 28.92 -17.16 -19.44
C VAL A 780 30.36 -17.48 -19.87
N GLN A 781 31.33 -17.38 -18.95
CA GLN A 781 32.70 -17.80 -19.26
C GLN A 781 32.82 -19.29 -19.62
N LEU A 782 32.05 -20.19 -19.00
CA LEU A 782 32.00 -21.61 -19.38
C LEU A 782 31.32 -21.81 -20.74
N LEU A 783 30.28 -21.04 -21.06
CA LEU A 783 29.56 -21.11 -22.33
C LEU A 783 30.42 -20.64 -23.51
N ILE A 784 31.36 -19.72 -23.31
CA ILE A 784 32.31 -19.29 -24.35
C ILE A 784 33.27 -20.43 -24.74
N LEU A 785 33.59 -21.35 -23.83
CA LEU A 785 34.57 -22.41 -24.09
C LEU A 785 33.99 -23.57 -24.91
N PRO A 786 34.71 -24.12 -25.90
CA PRO A 786 34.20 -25.15 -26.80
C PRO A 786 34.14 -26.57 -26.20
N ASN A 787 34.45 -26.75 -24.90
CA ASN A 787 34.63 -28.07 -24.30
C ASN A 787 33.30 -28.70 -23.83
N LYS A 788 32.94 -29.85 -24.41
CA LYS A 788 31.72 -30.62 -24.04
C LYS A 788 31.68 -31.07 -22.57
N LYS A 789 32.84 -31.28 -21.93
CA LYS A 789 32.91 -31.67 -20.51
C LYS A 789 32.43 -30.58 -19.56
N LEU A 790 32.38 -29.32 -20.01
CA LEU A 790 31.91 -28.18 -19.22
C LEU A 790 30.39 -28.02 -19.23
N ILE A 791 29.66 -28.79 -20.05
CA ILE A 791 28.18 -28.71 -20.15
C ILE A 791 27.53 -29.07 -18.81
N ILE A 792 28.04 -30.09 -18.12
CA ILE A 792 27.52 -30.51 -16.80
C ILE A 792 27.69 -29.37 -15.78
N LEU A 793 28.84 -28.70 -15.78
CA LEU A 793 29.07 -27.56 -14.89
C LEU A 793 28.15 -26.38 -15.23
N ALA A 794 27.94 -26.10 -16.52
CA ALA A 794 26.99 -25.09 -16.94
C ALA A 794 25.55 -25.43 -16.51
N ILE A 795 25.15 -26.71 -16.55
CA ILE A 795 23.85 -27.18 -16.05
C ILE A 795 23.72 -26.95 -14.53
N ILE A 796 24.74 -27.31 -13.75
CA ILE A 796 24.73 -27.14 -12.28
C ILE A 796 24.68 -25.65 -11.92
N LEU A 797 25.53 -24.82 -12.53
CA LEU A 797 25.51 -23.37 -12.29
C LEU A 797 24.16 -22.76 -12.68
N ALA A 798 23.66 -23.02 -13.89
CA ALA A 798 22.40 -22.45 -14.35
C ALA A 798 21.19 -22.94 -13.55
N GLY A 799 21.14 -24.23 -13.19
CA GLY A 799 20.02 -24.81 -12.47
C GLY A 799 20.00 -24.48 -10.97
N SER A 800 21.17 -24.30 -10.34
CA SER A 800 21.26 -23.89 -8.93
C SER A 800 20.84 -22.43 -8.69
N LEU A 801 20.81 -21.60 -9.74
CA LEU A 801 20.40 -20.19 -9.63
C LEU A 801 19.02 -20.04 -9.00
N ILE A 802 18.09 -20.98 -9.20
CA ILE A 802 16.73 -20.87 -8.63
C ILE A 802 16.76 -20.81 -7.09
N GLY A 803 17.73 -21.50 -6.46
CA GLY A 803 17.91 -21.50 -5.01
C GLY A 803 18.66 -20.27 -4.49
N PHE A 804 19.51 -19.65 -5.31
CA PHE A 804 20.24 -18.42 -4.95
C PHE A 804 19.44 -17.16 -5.22
N LYS A 805 18.85 -17.02 -6.42
CA LYS A 805 17.95 -15.93 -6.80
C LYS A 805 17.09 -16.34 -8.00
N SER A 806 15.79 -16.47 -7.78
CA SER A 806 14.84 -16.90 -8.81
C SER A 806 14.83 -16.01 -10.06
N TYR A 807 15.04 -14.70 -9.90
CA TYR A 807 15.08 -13.75 -11.03
C TYR A 807 16.26 -14.02 -11.97
N GLY A 808 17.44 -14.27 -11.41
CA GLY A 808 18.62 -14.63 -12.20
C GLY A 808 18.40 -15.95 -12.95
N ALA A 809 17.77 -16.94 -12.31
CA ALA A 809 17.43 -18.21 -12.95
C ALA A 809 16.47 -18.04 -14.13
N ALA A 810 15.39 -17.27 -13.94
CA ALA A 810 14.40 -17.01 -14.98
C ALA A 810 15.04 -16.32 -16.22
N LEU A 811 15.90 -15.33 -15.99
CA LEU A 811 16.62 -14.64 -17.07
C LEU A 811 17.57 -15.59 -17.83
N VAL A 812 18.36 -16.38 -17.11
CA VAL A 812 19.31 -17.32 -17.71
C VAL A 812 18.61 -18.42 -18.51
N LEU A 813 17.59 -19.07 -17.92
CA LEU A 813 16.84 -20.13 -18.60
C LEU A 813 16.18 -19.61 -19.88
N SER A 814 15.56 -18.43 -19.82
CA SER A 814 14.94 -17.78 -20.97
C SER A 814 15.96 -17.44 -22.06
N ALA A 815 17.11 -16.88 -21.68
CA ALA A 815 18.18 -16.56 -22.63
C ALA A 815 18.82 -17.81 -23.25
N LEU A 816 19.03 -18.88 -22.48
CA LEU A 816 19.53 -20.16 -22.98
C LEU A 816 18.56 -20.78 -23.99
N LEU A 817 17.26 -20.78 -23.69
CA LEU A 817 16.22 -21.29 -24.57
C LEU A 817 16.16 -20.49 -25.87
N ALA A 818 16.08 -19.16 -25.76
CA ALA A 818 15.97 -18.29 -26.92
C ALA A 818 17.19 -18.39 -27.84
N VAL A 819 18.42 -18.38 -27.31
CA VAL A 819 19.64 -18.62 -28.12
C VAL A 819 19.62 -20.03 -28.70
N GLY A 820 19.24 -21.04 -27.91
CA GLY A 820 19.14 -22.43 -28.35
C GLY A 820 18.23 -22.60 -29.56
N ILE A 821 17.06 -21.97 -29.56
CA ILE A 821 16.09 -22.00 -30.67
C ILE A 821 16.58 -21.15 -31.85
N LEU A 822 16.87 -19.86 -31.62
CA LEU A 822 17.21 -18.90 -32.68
C LEU A 822 18.48 -19.29 -33.44
N LYS A 823 19.44 -19.93 -32.76
CA LYS A 823 20.72 -20.38 -33.33
C LYS A 823 20.77 -21.86 -33.62
N ARG A 824 19.70 -22.62 -33.35
CA ARG A 824 19.67 -24.09 -33.42
C ARG A 824 20.87 -24.70 -32.68
N SER A 825 21.24 -24.12 -31.54
CA SER A 825 22.44 -24.49 -30.80
C SER A 825 22.15 -25.62 -29.81
N LEU A 826 22.53 -26.85 -30.18
CA LEU A 826 22.39 -28.03 -29.30
C LEU A 826 23.06 -27.85 -27.94
N LYS A 827 24.21 -27.14 -27.89
CA LYS A 827 24.89 -26.83 -26.62
C LYS A 827 23.97 -26.06 -25.68
N HIS A 828 23.35 -24.98 -26.13
CA HIS A 828 22.48 -24.13 -25.31
C HIS A 828 21.18 -24.85 -24.93
N LEU A 829 20.58 -25.62 -25.85
CA LEU A 829 19.39 -26.43 -25.55
C LEU A 829 19.67 -27.54 -24.54
N THR A 830 20.84 -28.18 -24.59
CA THR A 830 21.25 -29.20 -23.61
C THR A 830 21.43 -28.59 -22.23
N VAL A 831 22.11 -27.43 -22.15
CA VAL A 831 22.29 -26.71 -20.88
C VAL A 831 20.94 -26.24 -20.34
N PHE A 832 20.07 -25.68 -21.18
CA PHE A 832 18.71 -25.28 -20.81
C PHE A 832 17.91 -26.45 -20.24
N THR A 833 17.84 -27.57 -20.95
CA THR A 833 17.01 -28.71 -20.54
C THR A 833 17.52 -29.30 -19.23
N GLY A 834 18.83 -29.51 -19.10
CA GLY A 834 19.43 -30.00 -17.85
C GLY A 834 19.25 -29.02 -16.69
N ALA A 835 19.44 -27.72 -16.93
CA ALA A 835 19.26 -26.69 -15.92
C ALA A 835 17.79 -26.54 -15.51
N LEU A 836 16.84 -26.71 -16.43
CA LEU A 836 15.41 -26.70 -16.15
C LEU A 836 15.03 -27.85 -15.22
N VAL A 837 15.46 -29.08 -15.55
CA VAL A 837 15.22 -30.25 -14.69
C VAL A 837 15.81 -30.05 -13.30
N PHE A 838 17.07 -29.58 -13.23
CA PHE A 838 17.72 -29.33 -11.95
C PHE A 838 17.06 -28.20 -11.15
N SER A 839 16.62 -27.13 -11.82
CA SER A 839 15.87 -26.04 -11.20
C SER A 839 14.53 -26.54 -10.67
N SER A 840 13.82 -27.37 -11.44
CA SER A 840 12.54 -27.95 -11.02
C SER A 840 12.70 -28.81 -9.77
N LEU A 841 13.76 -29.61 -9.65
CA LEU A 841 14.03 -30.39 -8.44
C LEU A 841 14.17 -29.51 -7.19
N ILE A 842 14.91 -28.41 -7.29
CA ILE A 842 15.09 -27.45 -6.19
C ILE A 842 13.80 -26.64 -5.94
N PHE A 843 13.06 -26.31 -6.99
CA PHE A 843 11.83 -25.54 -6.89
C PHE A 843 10.73 -26.35 -6.17
N PHE A 844 10.44 -27.56 -6.64
CA PHE A 844 9.38 -28.39 -6.04
C PHE A 844 9.71 -28.86 -4.61
N SER A 845 10.99 -28.87 -4.20
CA SER A 845 11.36 -29.19 -2.82
C SER A 845 11.17 -28.02 -1.85
N ASN A 846 11.08 -26.77 -2.33
CA ASN A 846 11.06 -25.58 -1.47
C ASN A 846 9.86 -24.63 -1.71
N PHE A 847 9.08 -24.81 -2.79
CA PHE A 847 7.97 -23.92 -3.19
C PHE A 847 6.63 -24.68 -3.30
N GLN A 848 5.52 -24.00 -3.01
CA GLN A 848 4.16 -24.52 -3.20
C GLN A 848 3.54 -24.05 -4.53
N LEU A 849 2.71 -24.89 -5.16
CA LEU A 849 2.22 -24.69 -6.54
C LEU A 849 0.94 -23.84 -6.70
N ASN A 850 0.29 -23.42 -5.61
CA ASN A 850 -1.10 -22.94 -5.64
C ASN A 850 -1.30 -21.42 -5.58
N THR A 851 -0.31 -20.59 -5.95
CA THR A 851 -0.41 -19.13 -5.78
C THR A 851 0.03 -18.36 -7.04
N GLN A 852 -0.76 -17.36 -7.45
CA GLN A 852 -0.36 -16.42 -8.50
C GLN A 852 0.82 -15.56 -8.01
N LEU A 853 2.02 -15.79 -8.55
CA LEU A 853 3.25 -15.09 -8.16
C LEU A 853 3.41 -13.73 -8.86
N PHE A 854 2.96 -13.59 -10.11
CA PHE A 854 3.09 -12.37 -10.91
C PHE A 854 1.73 -11.90 -11.43
N SER A 855 1.54 -10.58 -11.44
CA SER A 855 0.39 -9.90 -12.04
C SER A 855 0.86 -9.11 -13.27
N PHE A 856 0.08 -9.17 -14.35
CA PHE A 856 0.31 -8.37 -15.54
C PHE A 856 -0.20 -6.94 -15.29
N SER A 857 0.73 -6.02 -15.06
CA SER A 857 0.45 -4.62 -14.73
C SER A 857 1.42 -3.73 -15.51
N PRO A 858 1.19 -3.56 -16.83
CA PRO A 858 2.12 -2.84 -17.68
C PRO A 858 2.28 -1.39 -17.21
N PHE A 859 3.51 -0.89 -17.29
CA PHE A 859 3.91 0.47 -16.94
C PHE A 859 3.78 0.85 -15.45
N TRP A 860 3.46 -0.07 -14.55
CA TRP A 860 3.27 0.24 -13.13
C TRP A 860 4.46 0.99 -12.49
N PHE A 861 5.70 0.53 -12.72
CA PHE A 861 6.89 1.21 -12.21
C PHE A 861 7.13 2.57 -12.84
N ILE A 862 6.75 2.74 -14.12
CA ILE A 862 6.91 3.99 -14.85
C ILE A 862 5.90 5.02 -14.35
N HIS A 863 4.63 4.62 -14.17
CA HIS A 863 3.58 5.48 -13.64
C HIS A 863 3.88 5.86 -12.19
N SER A 864 4.12 4.90 -11.31
CA SER A 864 4.42 5.16 -9.90
C SER A 864 5.67 6.03 -9.71
N MET A 865 6.69 5.89 -10.56
CA MET A 865 7.88 6.76 -10.56
C MET A 865 7.53 8.22 -10.84
N ILE A 866 6.65 8.48 -11.81
CA ILE A 866 6.24 9.82 -12.21
C ILE A 866 5.25 10.41 -11.21
N ASP A 867 4.35 9.59 -10.68
CA ASP A 867 3.23 10.05 -9.85
C ASP A 867 3.64 10.29 -8.40
N SER A 868 4.62 9.55 -7.88
CA SER A 868 4.99 9.62 -6.46
C SER A 868 5.92 10.81 -6.16
N PRO A 869 5.59 11.71 -5.21
CA PRO A 869 6.38 12.89 -4.89
C PRO A 869 7.79 12.59 -4.35
N ASP A 870 8.03 11.43 -3.75
CA ASP A 870 9.33 10.98 -3.25
C ASP A 870 10.27 10.43 -4.35
N ARG A 871 9.74 10.25 -5.57
CA ARG A 871 10.46 9.72 -6.74
C ARG A 871 10.73 10.85 -7.74
N VAL A 872 10.40 10.65 -9.02
CA VAL A 872 10.47 11.73 -10.02
C VAL A 872 9.40 12.78 -9.70
N GLY A 873 8.17 12.35 -9.42
CA GLY A 873 7.10 13.25 -8.95
C GLY A 873 6.76 14.37 -9.93
N TRP A 874 6.75 14.08 -11.24
CA TRP A 874 6.50 15.08 -12.29
C TRP A 874 5.01 15.22 -12.56
N MET A 875 4.31 15.95 -11.69
CA MET A 875 2.85 16.13 -11.71
C MET A 875 2.28 16.56 -13.07
N ARG A 876 2.97 17.43 -13.83
CA ARG A 876 2.53 17.83 -15.18
C ARG A 876 2.43 16.64 -16.15
N LEU A 877 3.31 15.66 -16.02
CA LEU A 877 3.32 14.46 -16.86
C LEU A 877 2.18 13.51 -16.46
N THR A 878 1.90 13.37 -15.16
CA THR A 878 0.72 12.68 -14.61
C THR A 878 -0.57 13.31 -15.13
N LEU A 879 -0.68 14.64 -15.08
CA LEU A 879 -1.84 15.38 -15.59
C LEU A 879 -1.97 15.22 -17.12
N ALA A 880 -0.88 15.28 -17.88
CA ALA A 880 -0.91 15.09 -19.33
C ALA A 880 -1.40 13.68 -19.72
N ARG A 881 -1.02 12.65 -18.96
CA ARG A 881 -1.51 11.28 -19.13
C ARG A 881 -3.01 11.19 -18.82
N THR A 882 -3.44 11.72 -17.67
CA THR A 882 -4.85 11.68 -17.20
C THR A 882 -5.77 12.43 -18.16
N VAL A 883 -5.45 13.69 -18.48
CA VAL A 883 -6.19 14.52 -19.46
C VAL A 883 -6.20 13.88 -20.85
N GLY A 884 -5.09 13.26 -21.26
CA GLY A 884 -5.00 12.58 -22.56
C GLY A 884 -5.99 11.42 -22.70
N VAL A 885 -6.26 10.70 -21.61
CA VAL A 885 -7.25 9.61 -21.57
C VAL A 885 -8.67 10.16 -21.43
N GLU A 886 -8.91 11.03 -20.45
CA GLU A 886 -10.25 11.54 -20.12
C GLU A 886 -10.85 12.39 -21.24
N GLN A 887 -10.04 13.21 -21.92
CA GLN A 887 -10.50 14.09 -23.01
C GLN A 887 -10.29 13.48 -24.41
N GLY A 888 -9.81 12.22 -24.50
CA GLY A 888 -9.51 11.57 -25.78
C GLY A 888 -8.36 12.20 -26.58
N ILE A 889 -7.49 12.99 -25.94
CA ILE A 889 -6.34 13.65 -26.58
C ILE A 889 -5.14 12.69 -26.61
N TRP A 890 -5.20 11.71 -27.52
CA TRP A 890 -4.24 10.60 -27.59
C TRP A 890 -2.77 11.03 -27.76
N TRP A 891 -2.48 12.12 -28.45
CA TRP A 891 -1.08 12.57 -28.60
C TRP A 891 -0.45 13.01 -27.27
N LYS A 892 -1.24 13.60 -26.35
CA LYS A 892 -0.76 13.96 -25.00
C LYS A 892 -0.48 12.70 -24.18
N PHE A 893 -1.39 11.73 -24.24
CA PHE A 893 -1.20 10.43 -23.60
C PHE A 893 0.05 9.72 -24.14
N ILE A 894 0.16 9.53 -25.45
CA ILE A 894 1.30 8.85 -26.10
C ILE A 894 2.61 9.57 -25.79
N THR A 895 2.64 10.90 -25.85
CA THR A 895 3.84 11.68 -25.53
C THR A 895 4.22 11.51 -24.05
N ALA A 896 3.24 11.53 -23.14
CA ALA A 896 3.47 11.33 -21.72
C ALA A 896 4.02 9.93 -21.42
N GLU A 897 3.46 8.89 -22.03
CA GLU A 897 3.93 7.50 -21.87
C GLU A 897 5.34 7.31 -22.42
N ILE A 898 5.61 7.79 -23.64
CA ILE A 898 6.95 7.70 -24.24
C ILE A 898 7.98 8.45 -23.40
N LEU A 899 7.66 9.67 -22.97
CA LEU A 899 8.57 10.47 -22.16
C LEU A 899 8.83 9.79 -20.80
N SER A 900 7.79 9.27 -20.15
CA SER A 900 7.91 8.54 -18.88
C SER A 900 8.79 7.29 -19.04
N LEU A 901 8.62 6.53 -20.13
CA LEU A 901 9.43 5.36 -20.43
C LEU A 901 10.90 5.73 -20.70
N VAL A 902 11.14 6.81 -21.45
CA VAL A 902 12.51 7.32 -21.72
C VAL A 902 13.18 7.75 -20.42
N ILE A 903 12.47 8.48 -19.55
CA ILE A 903 12.96 8.87 -18.23
C ILE A 903 13.29 7.63 -17.40
N PHE A 904 12.41 6.63 -17.37
CA PHE A 904 12.64 5.39 -16.63
C PHE A 904 13.89 4.64 -17.12
N ILE A 905 14.06 4.46 -18.43
CA ILE A 905 15.19 3.72 -19.02
C ILE A 905 16.49 4.52 -18.86
N LEU A 906 16.55 5.76 -19.36
CA LEU A 906 17.77 6.57 -19.32
C LEU A 906 18.15 6.96 -17.90
N GLY A 907 17.14 7.25 -17.06
CA GLY A 907 17.30 7.55 -15.65
C GLY A 907 18.01 6.42 -14.91
N ASN A 908 17.52 5.19 -15.05
CA ASN A 908 18.13 4.01 -14.41
C ASN A 908 19.50 3.65 -14.99
N LEU A 909 19.69 3.76 -16.31
CA LEU A 909 20.97 3.43 -16.93
C LEU A 909 22.08 4.40 -16.51
N GLY A 910 21.76 5.68 -16.26
CA GLY A 910 22.78 6.71 -16.07
C GLY A 910 23.73 6.70 -17.26
N ILE A 911 25.04 6.91 -17.04
CA ILE A 911 26.07 6.87 -18.11
C ILE A 911 26.14 5.53 -18.85
N ARG A 912 25.60 4.44 -18.28
CA ARG A 912 25.53 3.13 -18.97
C ARG A 912 24.64 3.17 -20.21
N PHE A 913 23.82 4.21 -20.41
CA PHE A 913 23.02 4.40 -21.63
C PHE A 913 23.86 4.40 -22.91
N LEU A 914 25.15 4.74 -22.82
CA LEU A 914 26.10 4.65 -23.94
C LEU A 914 26.14 3.24 -24.56
N SER A 915 25.85 2.20 -23.77
CA SER A 915 25.74 0.83 -24.28
C SER A 915 24.65 0.65 -25.35
N LEU A 916 23.60 1.47 -25.35
CA LEU A 916 22.53 1.43 -26.36
C LEU A 916 23.05 1.76 -27.77
N LEU A 917 24.16 2.50 -27.89
CA LEU A 917 24.79 2.76 -29.19
C LEU A 917 25.37 1.49 -29.83
N SER A 918 25.56 0.41 -29.06
CA SER A 918 25.92 -0.90 -29.62
C SER A 918 24.84 -1.47 -30.55
N LEU A 919 23.58 -1.05 -30.37
CA LEU A 919 22.43 -1.50 -31.19
C LEU A 919 22.54 -1.05 -32.66
N ILE A 920 23.33 -0.02 -32.96
CA ILE A 920 23.67 0.34 -34.35
C ILE A 920 24.30 -0.85 -35.09
N LYS A 921 25.00 -1.73 -34.36
CA LYS A 921 25.60 -2.97 -34.88
C LYS A 921 24.83 -4.22 -34.46
N ILE A 922 23.49 -4.15 -34.36
CA ILE A 922 22.64 -5.27 -33.93
C ILE A 922 22.87 -6.55 -34.74
N LYS A 923 23.15 -6.45 -36.06
CA LYS A 923 23.49 -7.62 -36.90
C LYS A 923 24.72 -8.38 -36.37
N SER A 924 25.71 -7.68 -35.83
CA SER A 924 26.91 -8.28 -35.21
C SER A 924 26.58 -8.95 -33.88
N ILE A 925 25.71 -8.34 -33.08
CA ILE A 925 25.26 -8.88 -31.79
C ILE A 925 24.48 -10.16 -32.02
N VAL A 926 23.53 -10.14 -32.97
CA VAL A 926 22.70 -11.29 -33.31
C VAL A 926 23.53 -12.40 -33.94
N LYS A 927 24.64 -12.11 -34.63
CA LYS A 927 25.48 -13.14 -35.27
C LYS A 927 26.17 -14.05 -34.26
N ASP A 928 26.76 -13.49 -33.21
CA ASP A 928 27.50 -14.24 -32.19
C ASP A 928 26.59 -14.77 -31.07
N ASN A 929 26.76 -16.04 -30.69
CA ASN A 929 25.87 -16.68 -29.72
C ASN A 929 26.01 -16.07 -28.31
N ASN A 930 27.21 -15.67 -27.90
CA ASN A 930 27.46 -15.13 -26.57
C ASN A 930 26.96 -13.69 -26.45
N HIS A 931 27.18 -12.88 -27.49
CA HIS A 931 26.62 -11.53 -27.56
C HIS A 931 25.09 -11.56 -27.61
N LEU A 932 24.50 -12.50 -28.36
CA LEU A 932 23.05 -12.69 -28.40
C LEU A 932 22.50 -13.13 -27.03
N PHE A 933 23.19 -14.01 -26.31
CA PHE A 933 22.81 -14.41 -24.95
C PHE A 933 22.75 -13.21 -24.00
N LEU A 934 23.82 -12.40 -23.95
CA LEU A 934 23.88 -11.22 -23.08
C LEU A 934 22.84 -10.17 -23.50
N PHE A 935 22.58 -10.02 -24.80
CA PHE A 935 21.55 -9.11 -25.31
C PHE A 935 20.15 -9.53 -24.86
N ILE A 936 19.77 -10.81 -25.03
CA ILE A 936 18.46 -11.31 -24.61
C ILE A 936 18.29 -11.19 -23.09
N LEU A 937 19.34 -11.56 -22.33
CA LEU A 937 19.34 -11.42 -20.87
C LEU A 937 19.11 -9.96 -20.46
N SER A 938 19.78 -9.01 -21.11
CA SER A 938 19.61 -7.57 -20.83
C SER A 938 18.27 -7.01 -21.30
N CYS A 939 17.66 -7.54 -22.36
CA CYS A 939 16.35 -7.10 -22.79
C CYS A 939 15.27 -7.58 -21.82
N LEU A 940 15.32 -8.86 -21.44
CA LEU A 940 14.37 -9.44 -20.49
C LEU A 940 14.45 -8.77 -19.11
N SER A 941 15.65 -8.42 -18.64
CA SER A 941 15.83 -7.72 -17.35
C SER A 941 15.17 -6.35 -17.32
N ILE A 942 15.05 -5.67 -18.46
CA ILE A 942 14.36 -4.38 -18.59
C ILE A 942 12.85 -4.59 -18.85
N MET A 943 12.49 -5.54 -19.71
CA MET A 943 11.09 -5.76 -20.12
C MET A 943 10.21 -6.32 -19.01
N ILE A 944 10.72 -7.22 -18.16
CA ILE A 944 9.91 -7.84 -17.10
C ILE A 944 9.36 -6.78 -16.12
N PRO A 945 10.18 -5.88 -15.54
CA PRO A 945 9.67 -4.79 -14.70
C PRO A 945 8.72 -3.83 -15.42
N ILE A 946 8.81 -3.69 -16.75
CA ILE A 946 7.89 -2.83 -17.51
C ILE A 946 6.50 -3.47 -17.61
N LEU A 947 6.40 -4.80 -17.59
CA LEU A 947 5.16 -5.53 -17.91
C LEU A 947 4.50 -6.18 -16.68
N PHE A 948 5.28 -6.53 -15.66
CA PHE A 948 4.83 -7.36 -14.56
C PHE A 948 5.21 -6.77 -13.20
N ILE A 949 4.38 -7.07 -12.20
CA ILE A 949 4.66 -6.86 -10.77
C ILE A 949 4.45 -8.17 -10.01
N GLN A 950 5.12 -8.33 -8.87
CA GLN A 950 4.90 -9.48 -7.99
C GLN A 950 3.67 -9.24 -7.12
N ALA A 951 2.83 -10.26 -6.92
CA ALA A 951 1.72 -10.19 -5.97
C ALA A 951 2.25 -9.98 -4.55
N GLY A 952 1.58 -9.12 -3.75
CA GLY A 952 2.00 -8.76 -2.39
C GLY A 952 2.93 -7.55 -2.33
N ASN A 953 4.14 -7.65 -2.88
CA ASN A 953 5.11 -6.55 -2.89
C ASN A 953 5.62 -6.24 -4.32
N PRO A 954 5.10 -5.19 -4.98
CA PRO A 954 5.50 -4.82 -6.34
C PRO A 954 7.00 -4.56 -6.48
N TRP A 955 7.66 -4.03 -5.44
CA TRP A 955 9.07 -3.62 -5.45
C TRP A 955 10.02 -4.74 -5.90
N ASN A 956 9.73 -5.98 -5.51
CA ASN A 956 10.59 -7.13 -5.78
C ASN A 956 10.91 -7.35 -7.26
N THR A 957 10.00 -7.00 -8.17
CA THR A 957 10.21 -7.22 -9.61
C THR A 957 11.23 -6.24 -10.20
N ILE A 958 11.50 -5.08 -9.58
CA ILE A 958 12.53 -4.15 -10.07
C ILE A 958 13.94 -4.77 -10.07
N GLN A 959 14.17 -5.78 -9.22
CA GLN A 959 15.47 -6.42 -9.07
C GLN A 959 15.93 -7.17 -10.34
N PHE A 960 15.01 -7.50 -11.27
CA PHE A 960 15.38 -7.98 -12.60
C PHE A 960 16.30 -6.99 -13.32
N LEU A 961 16.04 -5.68 -13.18
CA LEU A 961 16.77 -4.63 -13.89
C LEU A 961 18.27 -4.64 -13.56
N TYR A 962 18.65 -5.07 -12.36
CA TYR A 962 20.04 -5.04 -11.87
C TYR A 962 20.98 -5.88 -12.75
N TYR A 963 20.50 -7.02 -13.28
CA TYR A 963 21.27 -7.82 -14.24
C TYR A 963 21.49 -7.08 -15.57
N GLY A 964 20.50 -6.30 -16.02
CA GLY A 964 20.62 -5.41 -17.18
C GLY A 964 21.62 -4.27 -16.94
N LEU A 965 21.61 -3.67 -15.74
CA LEU A 965 22.59 -2.63 -15.37
C LEU A 965 24.03 -3.16 -15.43
N TYR A 966 24.27 -4.40 -15.01
CA TYR A 966 25.58 -5.02 -15.15
C TYR A 966 25.99 -5.21 -16.62
N VAL A 967 25.13 -5.81 -17.46
CA VAL A 967 25.44 -6.05 -18.88
C VAL A 967 25.69 -4.73 -19.61
N THR A 968 24.86 -3.72 -19.37
CA THR A 968 25.01 -2.38 -19.96
C THR A 968 26.27 -1.67 -19.47
N ALA A 969 26.73 -1.89 -18.23
CA ALA A 969 28.03 -1.39 -17.76
C ALA A 969 29.20 -2.03 -18.54
N VAL A 970 29.17 -3.35 -18.73
CA VAL A 970 30.20 -4.09 -19.47
C VAL A 970 30.28 -3.65 -20.93
N ILE A 971 29.13 -3.56 -21.61
CA ILE A 971 29.08 -3.11 -23.01
C ILE A 971 29.37 -1.61 -23.13
N GLY A 972 28.92 -0.81 -22.18
CA GLY A 972 29.11 0.64 -22.13
C GLY A 972 30.58 1.04 -22.15
N GLY A 973 31.43 0.35 -21.39
CA GLY A 973 32.88 0.63 -21.38
C GLY A 973 33.56 0.31 -22.73
N VAL A 974 33.15 -0.77 -23.40
CA VAL A 974 33.65 -1.14 -24.74
C VAL A 974 33.21 -0.13 -25.80
N VAL A 975 31.95 0.32 -25.74
CA VAL A 975 31.42 1.34 -26.65
C VAL A 975 32.10 2.68 -26.41
N PHE A 976 32.30 3.07 -25.15
CA PHE A 976 32.98 4.33 -24.80
C PHE A 976 34.41 4.39 -25.34
N LEU A 977 35.17 3.29 -25.27
CA LEU A 977 36.48 3.19 -25.93
C LEU A 977 36.36 3.38 -27.45
N SER A 978 35.34 2.77 -28.07
CA SER A 978 35.13 2.87 -29.52
C SER A 978 34.79 4.29 -29.98
N ILE A 979 34.15 5.09 -29.12
CA ILE A 979 33.84 6.50 -29.38
C ILE A 979 35.11 7.34 -29.19
N THR A 980 35.74 7.26 -28.03
CA THR A 980 36.92 8.07 -27.66
C THR A 980 38.11 7.86 -28.58
N SER A 981 38.34 6.62 -29.03
CA SER A 981 39.39 6.29 -30.01
C SER A 981 39.21 6.95 -31.39
N ARG A 982 38.03 7.48 -31.70
CA ARG A 982 37.73 8.18 -32.96
C ARG A 982 37.82 9.70 -32.84
N LEU A 983 37.91 10.22 -31.62
CA LEU A 983 37.95 11.66 -31.37
C LEU A 983 39.39 12.20 -31.39
N PRO A 984 39.61 13.49 -31.71
CA PRO A 984 40.88 14.15 -31.49
C PRO A 984 41.34 14.02 -30.02
N LYS A 985 42.66 13.85 -29.79
CA LYS A 985 43.21 13.56 -28.45
C LYS A 985 42.71 14.52 -27.34
N PHE A 986 42.65 15.82 -27.65
CA PHE A 986 42.17 16.82 -26.70
C PHE A 986 40.69 16.63 -26.33
N ILE A 987 39.82 16.45 -27.34
CA ILE A 987 38.39 16.20 -27.14
C ILE A 987 38.18 14.87 -26.40
N SER A 988 38.92 13.82 -26.78
CA SER A 988 38.89 12.53 -26.09
C SER A 988 39.26 12.67 -24.62
N ALA A 989 40.28 13.47 -24.27
CA ALA A 989 40.67 13.68 -22.89
C ALA A 989 39.56 14.38 -22.08
N LEU A 990 38.94 15.42 -22.64
CA LEU A 990 37.82 16.13 -22.01
C LEU A 990 36.61 15.21 -21.79
N VAL A 991 36.25 14.40 -22.80
CA VAL A 991 35.16 13.42 -22.71
C VAL A 991 35.44 12.36 -21.65
N VAL A 992 36.70 11.88 -21.54
CA VAL A 992 37.10 10.93 -20.49
C VAL A 992 37.01 11.58 -19.11
N ILE A 993 37.45 12.83 -18.93
CA ILE A 993 37.35 13.55 -17.65
C ILE A 993 35.87 13.70 -17.25
N LEU A 994 35.00 14.11 -18.18
CA LEU A 994 33.57 14.22 -17.93
C LEU A 994 32.94 12.87 -17.55
N PHE A 995 33.29 11.81 -18.28
CA PHE A 995 32.85 10.45 -17.98
C PHE A 995 33.25 10.02 -16.56
N LEU A 996 34.51 10.26 -16.16
CA LEU A 996 34.99 9.95 -14.82
C LEU A 996 34.35 10.83 -13.73
N GLY A 997 34.05 12.09 -14.03
CA GLY A 997 33.42 13.01 -13.07
C GLY A 997 31.92 12.75 -12.85
N VAL A 998 31.16 12.45 -13.91
CA VAL A 998 29.70 12.33 -13.84
C VAL A 998 29.24 10.94 -13.40
N THR A 999 29.92 9.89 -13.85
CA THR A 999 29.55 8.50 -13.54
C THR A 999 29.35 8.22 -12.04
N PRO A 1000 30.22 8.68 -11.11
CA PRO A 1000 30.13 8.33 -9.71
C PRO A 1000 29.23 9.24 -8.87
N ILE A 1001 28.68 10.35 -9.38
CA ILE A 1001 27.99 11.38 -8.58
C ILE A 1001 26.95 10.76 -7.63
N ASN A 1002 25.99 10.02 -8.19
CA ASN A 1002 24.91 9.44 -7.39
C ASN A 1002 25.40 8.32 -6.46
N SER A 1003 26.36 7.50 -6.89
CA SER A 1003 26.95 6.45 -6.05
C SER A 1003 27.76 7.00 -4.87
N LEU A 1004 28.51 8.09 -5.08
CA LEU A 1004 29.32 8.74 -4.02
C LEU A 1004 28.42 9.36 -2.95
N VAL A 1005 27.35 10.02 -3.38
CA VAL A 1005 26.33 10.57 -2.49
C VAL A 1005 25.68 9.46 -1.68
N THR A 1006 25.28 8.37 -2.34
CA THR A 1006 24.71 7.20 -1.66
C THR A 1006 25.69 6.64 -0.63
N ALA A 1007 26.96 6.44 -1.00
CA ALA A 1007 27.99 5.95 -0.08
C ALA A 1007 28.17 6.87 1.14
N SER A 1008 28.03 8.20 0.99
CA SER A 1008 28.19 9.15 2.08
C SER A 1008 27.17 8.95 3.21
N TYR A 1009 25.95 8.52 2.90
CA TYR A 1009 24.92 8.22 3.91
C TYR A 1009 25.33 7.05 4.83
N TYR A 1010 26.06 6.07 4.30
CA TYR A 1010 26.54 4.91 5.05
C TYR A 1010 27.81 5.19 5.87
N ILE A 1011 28.51 6.28 5.58
CA ILE A 1011 29.70 6.70 6.35
C ILE A 1011 29.29 7.46 7.62
N SER A 1012 28.11 8.09 7.64
CA SER A 1012 27.56 8.82 8.79
C SER A 1012 27.61 8.00 10.09
N TYR A 1013 27.97 8.63 11.21
CA TYR A 1013 28.03 7.97 12.52
C TYR A 1013 26.67 7.45 12.99
N LEU A 1014 25.60 8.22 12.76
CA LEU A 1014 24.27 7.84 13.21
C LEU A 1014 23.68 6.76 12.29
N PRO A 1015 23.20 5.62 12.85
CA PRO A 1015 22.44 4.63 12.10
C PRO A 1015 21.04 5.14 11.75
N HIS A 1016 20.32 4.40 10.92
CA HIS A 1016 18.88 4.64 10.74
C HIS A 1016 18.10 4.01 11.89
N ALA A 1017 18.49 2.80 12.29
CA ALA A 1017 17.91 2.14 13.45
C ALA A 1017 18.95 1.38 14.27
N ARG A 1018 18.60 1.06 15.52
CA ARG A 1018 19.50 0.42 16.48
C ARG A 1018 18.79 -0.55 17.42
N VAL A 1019 19.56 -1.42 18.04
CA VAL A 1019 19.17 -2.15 19.26
C VAL A 1019 19.99 -1.56 20.40
N ASP A 1020 19.31 -1.18 21.47
CA ASP A 1020 19.93 -0.50 22.60
C ASP A 1020 20.84 -1.48 23.36
N LYS A 1021 21.83 -0.98 24.10
CA LYS A 1021 22.84 -1.84 24.76
C LYS A 1021 22.20 -2.83 25.75
N ASN A 1022 21.26 -2.36 26.57
CA ASN A 1022 20.58 -3.20 27.56
C ASN A 1022 19.64 -4.21 26.88
N GLU A 1023 18.95 -3.80 25.82
CA GLU A 1023 18.15 -4.72 24.98
C GLU A 1023 19.01 -5.81 24.33
N LEU A 1024 20.18 -5.43 23.79
CA LEU A 1024 21.13 -6.35 23.17
C LEU A 1024 21.65 -7.38 24.17
N GLU A 1025 22.00 -6.96 25.39
CA GLU A 1025 22.45 -7.87 26.46
C GLU A 1025 21.37 -8.92 26.79
N ALA A 1026 20.10 -8.51 26.85
CA ALA A 1026 18.99 -9.42 27.10
C ALA A 1026 18.79 -10.43 25.96
N LEU A 1027 18.91 -9.99 24.70
CA LEU A 1027 18.84 -10.88 23.53
C LEU A 1027 20.02 -11.85 23.47
N GLU A 1028 21.23 -11.39 23.84
CA GLU A 1028 22.40 -12.26 23.97
C GLU A 1028 22.23 -13.30 25.09
N PHE A 1029 21.64 -12.91 26.22
CA PHE A 1029 21.26 -13.85 27.28
C PHE A 1029 20.26 -14.89 26.77
N LEU A 1030 19.20 -14.46 26.06
CA LEU A 1030 18.19 -15.35 25.50
C LEU A 1030 18.79 -16.32 24.48
N SER A 1031 19.76 -15.87 23.68
CA SER A 1031 20.45 -16.70 22.68
C SER A 1031 21.20 -17.89 23.27
N LYS A 1032 21.58 -17.82 24.55
CA LYS A 1032 22.28 -18.89 25.28
C LYS A 1032 21.33 -19.90 25.93
N GLN A 1033 20.03 -19.62 25.97
CA GLN A 1033 19.03 -20.52 26.54
C GLN A 1033 18.71 -21.68 25.57
N LYS A 1034 18.08 -22.75 26.08
CA LYS A 1034 17.61 -23.88 25.26
C LYS A 1034 16.73 -23.40 24.12
N ASP A 1035 16.77 -24.09 22.98
CA ASP A 1035 15.94 -23.71 21.84
C ASP A 1035 14.45 -23.76 22.18
N GLY A 1036 13.66 -22.84 21.61
CA GLY A 1036 12.25 -22.68 21.93
C GLY A 1036 11.63 -21.46 21.27
N VAL A 1037 10.30 -21.38 21.27
CA VAL A 1037 9.52 -20.29 20.66
C VAL A 1037 9.50 -19.08 21.58
N VAL A 1038 9.80 -17.90 21.01
CA VAL A 1038 9.71 -16.62 21.72
C VAL A 1038 8.41 -15.91 21.36
N LEU A 1039 7.65 -15.49 22.35
CA LEU A 1039 6.56 -14.53 22.21
C LEU A 1039 7.09 -13.13 22.54
N THR A 1040 6.77 -12.15 21.71
CA THR A 1040 7.09 -10.73 21.93
C THR A 1040 5.88 -9.87 21.59
N TYR A 1041 5.85 -8.66 22.13
CA TYR A 1041 4.79 -7.71 21.84
C TYR A 1041 4.74 -7.39 20.32
N PRO A 1042 3.56 -7.44 19.68
CA PRO A 1042 3.43 -7.19 18.25
C PRO A 1042 3.82 -5.75 17.90
N TYR A 1043 4.35 -5.55 16.69
CA TYR A 1043 4.78 -4.24 16.21
C TYR A 1043 3.63 -3.21 16.25
N ASP A 1044 3.94 -1.98 16.65
CA ASP A 1044 3.00 -0.86 16.69
C ASP A 1044 3.55 0.29 15.82
N ASN A 1045 2.90 0.50 14.67
CA ASN A 1045 3.27 1.53 13.70
C ASN A 1045 3.22 2.97 14.26
N LYS A 1046 2.52 3.20 15.38
CA LYS A 1046 2.43 4.51 16.04
C LYS A 1046 3.74 4.88 16.75
N LEU A 1047 4.59 3.91 17.11
CA LEU A 1047 5.81 4.16 17.87
C LEU A 1047 6.86 4.94 17.07
N LYS A 1048 6.97 4.71 15.76
CA LYS A 1048 7.92 5.40 14.88
C LYS A 1048 7.73 6.93 14.90
N ASN A 1049 6.48 7.38 15.03
CA ASN A 1049 6.13 8.79 15.06
C ASN A 1049 6.48 9.46 16.39
N LYS A 1050 6.56 8.69 17.48
CA LYS A 1050 6.85 9.18 18.84
C LYS A 1050 8.36 9.29 19.14
N ILE A 1051 9.20 8.58 18.39
CA ILE A 1051 10.65 8.50 18.63
C ILE A 1051 11.41 9.15 17.48
N ALA A 1052 12.42 9.96 17.78
CA ALA A 1052 13.31 10.56 16.78
C ALA A 1052 14.35 9.54 16.27
N GLU A 1053 14.80 9.71 15.02
CA GLU A 1053 15.89 8.91 14.45
C GLU A 1053 17.22 9.16 15.21
N PRO A 1054 18.06 8.13 15.45
CA PRO A 1054 17.89 6.72 15.10
C PRO A 1054 16.84 5.98 15.92
N TRP A 1055 15.96 5.29 15.21
CA TRP A 1055 14.86 4.53 15.81
C TRP A 1055 15.36 3.24 16.47
N PRO A 1056 14.90 2.88 17.67
CA PRO A 1056 14.98 1.50 18.14
C PRO A 1056 14.30 0.54 17.14
N LEU A 1057 14.84 -0.66 16.93
CA LEU A 1057 14.31 -1.60 15.93
C LEU A 1057 12.84 -1.96 16.18
N PHE A 1058 12.41 -2.08 17.43
CA PHE A 1058 11.02 -2.34 17.79
C PHE A 1058 10.04 -1.23 17.34
N ALA A 1059 10.54 -0.01 17.12
CA ALA A 1059 9.75 1.14 16.70
C ALA A 1059 9.93 1.49 15.21
N TYR A 1060 11.01 1.03 14.57
CA TYR A 1060 11.36 1.39 13.21
C TYR A 1060 10.39 0.82 12.16
N ASP A 1061 10.19 -0.49 12.18
CA ASP A 1061 9.35 -1.28 11.28
C ASP A 1061 9.11 -2.66 11.89
N SER A 1062 8.16 -3.43 11.35
CA SER A 1062 7.98 -4.83 11.74
C SER A 1062 9.18 -5.64 11.21
N THR A 1063 10.13 -5.96 12.07
CA THR A 1063 11.39 -6.65 11.71
C THR A 1063 11.56 -7.97 12.45
N SER A 1064 12.44 -8.83 11.94
CA SER A 1064 12.78 -10.13 12.53
C SER A 1064 13.90 -10.08 13.58
N TYR A 1065 14.11 -8.93 14.22
CA TYR A 1065 15.32 -8.67 15.01
C TYR A 1065 15.46 -9.51 16.28
N VAL A 1066 14.34 -9.86 16.94
CA VAL A 1066 14.38 -10.76 18.11
C VAL A 1066 14.80 -12.14 17.65
N SER A 1067 14.25 -12.66 16.56
CA SER A 1067 14.70 -13.94 15.99
C SER A 1067 16.18 -13.91 15.59
N ALA A 1068 16.62 -12.83 14.95
CA ALA A 1068 17.99 -12.64 14.49
C ALA A 1068 19.02 -12.65 15.62
N LEU A 1069 18.73 -11.96 16.73
CA LEU A 1069 19.70 -11.79 17.82
C LEU A 1069 19.55 -12.83 18.93
N ALA A 1070 18.35 -13.37 19.15
CA ALA A 1070 18.12 -14.45 20.11
C ALA A 1070 18.36 -15.85 19.53
N ASN A 1071 18.64 -15.99 18.22
CA ASN A 1071 18.81 -17.27 17.54
C ASN A 1071 17.62 -18.24 17.71
N LYS A 1072 16.40 -17.73 17.85
CA LYS A 1072 15.18 -18.52 18.14
C LYS A 1072 14.05 -18.19 17.17
N ALA A 1073 13.15 -19.14 16.95
CA ALA A 1073 11.93 -18.87 16.21
C ALA A 1073 11.01 -18.00 17.08
N VAL A 1074 10.33 -17.03 16.47
CA VAL A 1074 9.41 -16.13 17.16
C VAL A 1074 7.98 -16.50 16.73
N TYR A 1075 7.04 -16.42 17.67
CA TYR A 1075 5.63 -16.71 17.42
C TYR A 1075 5.10 -15.95 16.20
N LEU A 1076 5.42 -14.66 16.15
CA LEU A 1076 5.13 -13.77 15.04
C LEU A 1076 6.06 -12.54 15.07
N GLN A 1077 6.74 -12.26 13.96
CA GLN A 1077 7.46 -11.01 13.68
C GLN A 1077 7.42 -10.71 12.17
N ASP A 1078 7.88 -9.53 11.77
CA ASP A 1078 8.13 -9.20 10.35
C ASP A 1078 6.92 -9.46 9.43
N GLU A 1079 5.91 -8.61 9.58
CA GLU A 1079 4.66 -8.68 8.81
C GLU A 1079 4.92 -8.56 7.29
N GLY A 1080 5.91 -7.76 6.89
CA GLY A 1080 6.30 -7.58 5.50
C GLY A 1080 6.82 -8.86 4.85
N GLN A 1081 7.73 -9.59 5.53
CA GLN A 1081 8.21 -10.88 5.03
C GLN A 1081 7.10 -11.94 5.07
N ASN A 1082 6.25 -11.96 6.11
CA ASN A 1082 5.11 -12.89 6.15
C ASN A 1082 4.15 -12.69 4.97
N GLN A 1083 3.90 -11.44 4.56
CA GLN A 1083 3.13 -11.13 3.35
C GLN A 1083 3.82 -11.66 2.08
N ILE A 1084 5.14 -11.55 1.97
CA ILE A 1084 5.92 -12.08 0.83
C ILE A 1084 5.90 -13.61 0.81
N LEU A 1085 5.95 -14.26 1.97
CA LEU A 1085 5.91 -15.71 2.14
C LEU A 1085 4.49 -16.29 1.99
N LEU A 1086 3.46 -15.45 1.97
CA LEU A 1086 2.04 -15.79 1.88
C LEU A 1086 1.57 -16.65 3.07
N THR A 1087 2.04 -16.33 4.27
CA THR A 1087 1.58 -16.97 5.51
C THR A 1087 0.25 -16.39 5.98
N ASP A 1088 -0.54 -17.16 6.76
CA ASP A 1088 -1.78 -16.68 7.39
C ASP A 1088 -1.48 -15.90 8.69
N TYR A 1089 -0.61 -14.89 8.58
CA TYR A 1089 -0.03 -14.23 9.75
C TYR A 1089 -0.99 -13.33 10.51
N LYS A 1090 -2.02 -12.80 9.84
CA LYS A 1090 -3.00 -11.86 10.42
C LYS A 1090 -3.70 -12.42 11.66
N LYS A 1091 -4.06 -13.70 11.65
CA LYS A 1091 -4.64 -14.38 12.82
C LYS A 1091 -3.72 -14.32 14.03
N ARG A 1092 -2.42 -14.53 13.84
CA ARG A 1092 -1.44 -14.46 14.93
C ARG A 1092 -1.19 -13.02 15.39
N VAL A 1093 -1.31 -12.02 14.50
CA VAL A 1093 -1.21 -10.60 14.87
C VAL A 1093 -2.32 -10.26 15.85
N VAL A 1094 -3.57 -10.57 15.49
CA VAL A 1094 -4.75 -10.32 16.33
C VAL A 1094 -4.63 -11.12 17.63
N ALA A 1095 -4.35 -12.42 17.56
CA ALA A 1095 -4.23 -13.25 18.76
C ALA A 1095 -3.12 -12.78 19.72
N SER A 1096 -1.99 -12.27 19.21
CA SER A 1096 -0.92 -11.68 20.03
C SER A 1096 -1.36 -10.36 20.66
N LYS A 1097 -2.07 -9.50 19.92
CA LYS A 1097 -2.63 -8.25 20.44
C LYS A 1097 -3.66 -8.51 21.54
N ASP A 1098 -4.61 -9.41 21.31
CA ASP A 1098 -5.63 -9.82 22.30
C ASP A 1098 -4.96 -10.37 23.57
N PHE A 1099 -3.94 -11.24 23.42
CA PHE A 1099 -3.17 -11.76 24.55
C PHE A 1099 -2.57 -10.63 25.42
N PHE A 1100 -1.84 -9.69 24.81
CA PHE A 1100 -1.16 -8.64 25.57
C PHE A 1100 -2.06 -7.49 26.04
N ARG A 1101 -3.09 -7.12 25.27
CA ARG A 1101 -3.93 -5.94 25.54
C ARG A 1101 -5.19 -6.26 26.33
N ASP A 1102 -5.76 -7.45 26.14
CA ASP A 1102 -7.06 -7.79 26.69
C ASP A 1102 -6.95 -8.86 27.78
N ILE A 1103 -6.16 -9.92 27.55
CA ILE A 1103 -6.06 -11.06 28.48
C ILE A 1103 -5.11 -10.77 29.65
N ILE A 1104 -3.86 -10.35 29.38
CA ILE A 1104 -2.84 -10.13 30.43
C ILE A 1104 -3.27 -9.10 31.49
N PRO A 1105 -3.91 -7.96 31.15
CA PRO A 1105 -4.38 -7.02 32.17
C PRO A 1105 -5.51 -7.56 33.06
N ASN A 1106 -6.23 -8.60 32.64
CA ASN A 1106 -7.46 -9.10 33.27
C ASN A 1106 -7.32 -10.51 33.90
N LEU A 1107 -6.10 -10.96 34.20
CA LEU A 1107 -5.80 -12.29 34.77
C LEU A 1107 -6.48 -12.62 36.13
N SER A 1108 -7.22 -11.67 36.73
CA SER A 1108 -8.06 -11.94 37.90
C SER A 1108 -9.33 -12.73 37.58
N SER A 1109 -9.79 -12.73 36.33
CA SER A 1109 -10.93 -13.55 35.90
C SER A 1109 -10.49 -14.99 35.64
N SER A 1110 -11.33 -15.97 36.00
CA SER A 1110 -11.01 -17.39 35.76
C SER A 1110 -10.96 -17.76 34.28
N GLU A 1111 -11.73 -17.04 33.46
CA GLU A 1111 -11.79 -17.25 32.01
C GLU A 1111 -10.54 -16.73 31.32
N ASP A 1112 -10.10 -15.50 31.61
CA ASP A 1112 -8.88 -14.92 31.04
C ASP A 1112 -7.62 -15.65 31.50
N LEU A 1113 -7.60 -16.11 32.76
CA LEU A 1113 -6.50 -16.92 33.27
C LEU A 1113 -6.36 -18.24 32.51
N GLN A 1114 -7.49 -18.91 32.20
CA GLN A 1114 -7.46 -20.13 31.41
C GLN A 1114 -7.08 -19.83 29.96
N ALA A 1115 -7.65 -18.78 29.36
CA ALA A 1115 -7.32 -18.35 28.00
C ALA A 1115 -5.83 -18.02 27.83
N ALA A 1116 -5.20 -17.39 28.82
CA ALA A 1116 -3.76 -17.12 28.82
C ALA A 1116 -2.92 -18.40 28.87
N LYS A 1117 -3.29 -19.36 29.74
CA LYS A 1117 -2.60 -20.67 29.83
C LYS A 1117 -2.73 -21.46 28.55
N ASP A 1118 -3.94 -21.48 27.99
CA ASP A 1118 -4.27 -22.11 26.72
C ASP A 1118 -3.48 -21.48 25.57
N PHE A 1119 -3.43 -20.15 25.49
CA PHE A 1119 -2.67 -19.45 24.45
C PHE A 1119 -1.18 -19.84 24.47
N LEU A 1120 -0.56 -19.83 25.64
CA LEU A 1120 0.85 -20.17 25.81
C LEU A 1120 1.12 -21.65 25.48
N LEU A 1121 0.24 -22.56 25.91
CA LEU A 1121 0.37 -24.01 25.66
C LEU A 1121 0.11 -24.37 24.19
N TYR A 1122 -1.01 -23.93 23.60
CA TYR A 1122 -1.39 -24.28 22.23
C TYR A 1122 -0.40 -23.76 21.19
N ASN A 1123 0.24 -22.63 21.46
CA ASN A 1123 1.24 -22.04 20.56
C ASN A 1123 2.68 -22.46 20.88
N ASN A 1124 2.88 -23.38 21.84
CA ASN A 1124 4.18 -23.86 22.30
C ASN A 1124 5.14 -22.72 22.66
N ILE A 1125 4.68 -21.73 23.44
CA ILE A 1125 5.52 -20.59 23.83
C ILE A 1125 6.46 -21.02 24.95
N ASP A 1126 7.78 -20.95 24.72
CA ASP A 1126 8.81 -21.29 25.71
C ASP A 1126 9.31 -20.05 26.46
N TYR A 1127 9.39 -18.91 25.77
CA TYR A 1127 9.91 -17.66 26.31
C TYR A 1127 8.99 -16.49 25.98
N ILE A 1128 8.83 -15.57 26.91
CA ILE A 1128 8.15 -14.29 26.69
C ILE A 1128 9.21 -13.19 26.86
N TYR A 1129 9.52 -12.49 25.77
CA TYR A 1129 10.45 -11.36 25.73
C TYR A 1129 9.64 -10.06 25.71
N LEU A 1130 9.86 -9.18 26.69
CA LEU A 1130 9.12 -7.93 26.82
C LEU A 1130 10.03 -6.74 27.11
N LEU A 1131 9.76 -5.63 26.44
CA LEU A 1131 10.36 -4.34 26.74
C LEU A 1131 9.60 -3.67 27.90
N ASN A 1132 10.32 -3.29 28.96
CA ASN A 1132 9.75 -2.69 30.17
C ASN A 1132 9.00 -1.38 29.89
N LYS A 1133 9.34 -0.69 28.79
CA LYS A 1133 8.70 0.56 28.33
C LYS A 1133 7.23 0.38 27.95
N PHE A 1134 6.76 -0.85 27.74
CA PHE A 1134 5.34 -1.11 27.52
C PHE A 1134 4.52 -1.16 28.83
N SER A 1135 5.17 -1.11 30.00
CA SER A 1135 4.52 -1.16 31.32
C SER A 1135 3.58 -2.36 31.52
N MET A 1136 3.83 -3.46 30.80
CA MET A 1136 3.10 -4.71 30.89
C MET A 1136 3.87 -5.67 31.81
N GLY A 1137 3.73 -5.50 33.13
CA GLY A 1137 4.18 -6.51 34.09
C GLY A 1137 3.27 -7.73 34.01
N ILE A 1138 3.84 -8.93 33.89
CA ILE A 1138 3.06 -10.18 33.97
C ILE A 1138 3.12 -10.68 35.40
N ASP A 1139 1.97 -11.04 35.96
CA ASP A 1139 1.84 -11.60 37.30
C ASP A 1139 2.35 -13.06 37.32
N GLU A 1140 3.58 -13.23 37.82
CA GLU A 1140 4.29 -14.52 37.88
C GLU A 1140 3.58 -15.56 38.76
N ASP A 1141 2.77 -15.12 39.73
CA ASP A 1141 2.07 -16.03 40.65
C ASP A 1141 0.83 -16.68 40.01
N LYS A 1142 0.31 -16.09 38.92
CA LYS A 1142 -0.91 -16.55 38.25
C LYS A 1142 -0.64 -17.44 37.04
N LEU A 1143 0.38 -17.13 36.27
CA LEU A 1143 0.73 -17.87 35.06
C LEU A 1143 1.85 -18.88 35.31
N PRO A 1144 1.91 -20.01 34.57
CA PRO A 1144 2.98 -20.99 34.69
C PRO A 1144 4.26 -20.46 34.04
N ILE A 1145 4.86 -19.42 34.62
CA ILE A 1145 6.07 -18.76 34.12
C ILE A 1145 7.08 -18.51 35.25
N ASP A 1146 8.35 -18.35 34.89
CA ASP A 1146 9.43 -17.88 35.75
C ASP A 1146 10.15 -16.70 35.08
N ARG A 1147 10.40 -15.63 35.82
CA ARG A 1147 11.30 -14.57 35.33
C ARG A 1147 12.75 -15.03 35.39
N ILE A 1148 13.38 -15.18 34.22
CA ILE A 1148 14.76 -15.69 34.10
C ILE A 1148 15.80 -14.59 33.83
N TYR A 1149 15.37 -13.39 33.43
CA TYR A 1149 16.25 -12.24 33.21
C TYR A 1149 15.48 -10.92 33.36
N GLN A 1150 16.13 -9.90 33.91
CA GLN A 1150 15.60 -8.55 34.01
C GLN A 1150 16.73 -7.53 34.05
N ASN A 1151 16.62 -6.47 33.24
CA ASN A 1151 17.44 -5.26 33.35
C ASN A 1151 16.55 -4.02 33.22
N GLU A 1152 17.14 -2.83 33.06
CA GLU A 1152 16.38 -1.57 32.97
C GLU A 1152 15.41 -1.53 31.78
N GLU A 1153 15.72 -2.19 30.67
CA GLU A 1153 14.94 -2.11 29.43
C GLU A 1153 14.11 -3.35 29.09
N VAL A 1154 14.54 -4.55 29.50
CA VAL A 1154 13.94 -5.82 29.11
C VAL A 1154 13.68 -6.73 30.31
N THR A 1155 12.57 -7.46 30.26
CA THR A 1155 12.27 -8.61 31.11
C THR A 1155 12.01 -9.84 30.25
N ILE A 1156 12.54 -11.00 30.66
CA ILE A 1156 12.33 -12.28 29.97
C ILE A 1156 11.76 -13.30 30.95
N TYR A 1157 10.64 -13.91 30.55
CA TYR A 1157 10.01 -15.01 31.26
C TYR A 1157 10.21 -16.32 30.50
N GLN A 1158 10.30 -17.43 31.22
CA GLN A 1158 10.29 -18.79 30.71
C GLN A 1158 9.01 -19.48 31.15
N THR A 1159 8.36 -20.23 30.27
CA THR A 1159 7.15 -21.00 30.62
C THR A 1159 7.49 -22.32 31.32
N LYS A 1160 6.60 -22.77 32.21
CA LYS A 1160 6.64 -24.02 32.97
C LYS A 1160 5.60 -24.98 32.40
N TYR A 1161 5.95 -25.71 31.35
CA TYR A 1161 5.11 -26.79 30.81
C TYR A 1161 5.80 -28.14 30.96
#